data_AF-A0A553PNM9-F1
#
_entry.id   AF-A0A553PNM9-F1
#
_cell.length_a   1.000
_cell.length_b   1.000
_cell.length_c   1.000
_cell.angle_alpha   90.00
_cell.angle_beta   90.00
_cell.angle_gamma   90.00
#
_symmetry.space_group_name_H-M   'P 1'
#
loop_
_entity.id
_entity.type
_entity.pdbx_description
1 polymer ?
#
loop_
_entity_poly.entity_id
_entity_poly.type
_entity_poly.pdbx_seq_one_letter_code
_entity_poly.pdbx_strand_id
1 'polypeptide(L)'
;MKGRTAWNEEMRHFLQTVPNIMATIDEFHNISTQGDVEQLERLVSSDRKLIGSRDRLGRTALHKAAQAGQVEVVEKLLNGDLSSAEDLARAKDKDLRTAAHYAARCDNAEARDKIFEILAKTGTNISALDSAGKNPEFYKENDFISSKPKPEENPDEEDPETEVKGLIEVNNFKDNGHPPESENPKTGYGVSDEEIERAVKDTDWEKMVELVLNGEGDRLMELNSEDEEVQEFLDNIRAFQEKILLINKAVESGSLRDLQNHLDRKKFALARDRSTGINFLQKAIILGHVDIVRYLASNFPKMLPLVDLEGRTSLHYASTVKDDGHLYKLLESCGSDEKAEDKHGHSPRFYLKNTDKLSLKTLQSNVERATFHSDPPQISLNEGLKSNAAKAKNWMGHLAHEIKSKGLQVNQINSFDEAYESSEYEEDGSKEDQVDNETLQRLTTAYRRLLWARDSQSLLKRFLTPKVYNRLQKRVSTEGGTLLDVVHSGAEILDTTIGVLAPDRDSYKVFWPLFKPIIASIHHVHEPNLHQPKLAWADAKKFGDLGSKLVHQVEFVAVRSLSEYPFGPILRAEEYREMEKDLKRAFDRMDGEFEGKYHPIKNMTEETERHLKDIDAFFDNGSQLKKAGRLYEEWPIGRGIFIAKNLIIQINESEHLKIIVRELNDRFRDAYELFLDVLEFFEDECLRSKFAYDSKLGFVTLSPEWLGTGLRVTITVELKRIPEKDLEEICSRFYLEREPAEEPDLNVKFWNKRTFGISENQLISDVFNGVKRIIEREIETTK
;
A
#
# COMPACT_ATOMS: atom_id res chain seq x y z
N MET A 1 -1.92 -30.88 -4.70
CA MET A 1 -0.64 -30.79 -3.95
C MET A 1 -0.20 -32.14 -3.37
N LYS A 2 -0.14 -33.22 -4.17
CA LYS A 2 0.56 -34.45 -3.77
C LYS A 2 1.82 -34.52 -4.64
N GLY A 3 2.97 -34.09 -4.13
CA GLY A 3 4.24 -34.20 -4.86
C GLY A 3 5.29 -33.10 -4.65
N ARG A 4 5.01 -32.03 -3.91
CA ARG A 4 6.01 -30.96 -3.68
C ARG A 4 6.00 -30.49 -2.22
N THR A 5 6.73 -31.17 -1.35
CA THR A 5 7.20 -30.65 -0.05
C THR A 5 8.42 -31.45 0.42
N ALA A 6 9.58 -31.14 -0.15
CA ALA A 6 10.85 -31.36 0.52
C ALA A 6 11.27 -30.02 1.15
N TRP A 7 11.91 -30.03 2.32
CA TRP A 7 12.55 -28.89 3.01
C TRP A 7 11.79 -28.12 4.12
N ASN A 8 10.59 -28.54 4.57
CA ASN A 8 10.06 -28.09 5.86
C ASN A 8 9.27 -29.22 6.54
N GLU A 9 9.79 -29.73 7.65
CA GLU A 9 9.27 -30.90 8.38
C GLU A 9 7.95 -30.58 9.09
N GLU A 10 7.80 -29.37 9.63
CA GLU A 10 6.55 -28.88 10.22
C GLU A 10 5.45 -28.71 9.17
N MET A 11 5.78 -28.18 7.98
CA MET A 11 4.83 -28.05 6.88
C MET A 11 4.41 -29.41 6.32
N ARG A 12 5.33 -30.39 6.30
CA ARG A 12 5.01 -31.76 5.89
C ARG A 12 4.05 -32.42 6.89
N HIS A 13 4.29 -32.23 8.19
CA HIS A 13 3.40 -32.73 9.23
C HIS A 13 2.02 -32.05 9.16
N PHE A 14 1.97 -30.73 8.99
CA PHE A 14 0.72 -29.99 8.81
C PHE A 14 -0.06 -30.48 7.58
N LEU A 15 0.57 -30.61 6.41
CA LEU A 15 -0.09 -31.08 5.20
C LEU A 15 -0.60 -32.54 5.31
N GLN A 16 0.06 -33.37 6.12
CA GLN A 16 -0.43 -34.72 6.45
C GLN A 16 -1.69 -34.69 7.33
N THR A 17 -1.87 -33.65 8.16
CA THR A 17 -3.07 -33.47 8.98
C THR A 17 -4.26 -32.83 8.22
N VAL A 18 -4.03 -32.17 7.08
CA VAL A 18 -5.09 -31.48 6.31
C VAL A 18 -6.27 -32.39 5.93
N PRO A 19 -6.08 -33.62 5.44
CA PRO A 19 -7.21 -34.51 5.15
C PRO A 19 -8.07 -34.82 6.37
N ASN A 20 -7.45 -34.98 7.54
CA ASN A 20 -8.17 -35.23 8.79
C ASN A 20 -8.96 -34.00 9.23
N ILE A 21 -8.36 -32.81 9.12
CA ILE A 21 -9.03 -31.54 9.43
C ILE A 21 -10.26 -31.34 8.52
N MET A 22 -10.13 -31.64 7.22
CA MET A 22 -11.25 -31.54 6.27
C MET A 22 -12.35 -32.56 6.59
N ALA A 23 -11.99 -33.80 6.96
CA ALA A 23 -12.96 -34.81 7.37
C ALA A 23 -13.73 -34.39 8.64
N THR A 24 -13.05 -33.78 9.63
CA THR A 24 -13.71 -33.26 10.84
C THR A 24 -14.66 -32.10 10.54
N ILE A 25 -14.33 -31.22 9.58
CA ILE A 25 -15.23 -30.13 9.14
C ILE A 25 -16.48 -30.71 8.46
N ASP A 26 -16.30 -31.69 7.58
CA ASP A 26 -17.42 -32.35 6.90
C ASP A 26 -18.32 -33.11 7.90
N GLU A 27 -17.74 -33.80 8.88
CA GLU A 27 -18.47 -34.45 9.99
C GLU A 27 -19.26 -33.43 10.81
N PHE A 28 -18.66 -32.30 11.16
CA PHE A 28 -19.31 -31.22 11.91
C PHE A 28 -20.52 -30.62 11.16
N HIS A 29 -20.41 -30.44 9.83
CA HIS A 29 -21.50 -29.93 9.00
C HIS A 29 -22.63 -30.96 8.83
N ASN A 30 -22.28 -32.25 8.75
CA ASN A 30 -23.25 -33.34 8.68
C ASN A 30 -24.05 -33.47 9.98
N ILE A 31 -23.38 -33.43 11.13
CA ILE A 31 -24.02 -33.42 12.46
C ILE A 31 -24.99 -32.24 12.58
N SER A 32 -24.57 -31.05 12.14
CA SER A 32 -25.40 -29.84 12.13
C SER A 32 -26.65 -29.97 11.23
N THR A 33 -26.56 -30.77 10.17
CA THR A 33 -27.69 -31.07 9.27
C THR A 33 -28.65 -32.10 9.90
N GLN A 34 -28.10 -33.10 10.59
CA GLN A 34 -28.86 -34.19 11.21
C GLN A 34 -29.59 -33.77 12.50
N GLY A 35 -29.14 -32.68 13.15
CA GLY A 35 -29.75 -32.21 14.40
C GLY A 35 -29.21 -32.91 15.65
N ASP A 36 -28.07 -33.60 15.55
CA ASP A 36 -27.48 -34.31 16.70
C ASP A 36 -26.72 -33.32 17.60
N VAL A 37 -27.46 -32.72 18.54
CA VAL A 37 -26.96 -31.67 19.45
C VAL A 37 -25.86 -32.21 20.37
N GLU A 38 -25.95 -33.46 20.82
CA GLU A 38 -24.99 -34.06 21.75
C GLU A 38 -23.60 -34.23 21.09
N GLN A 39 -23.57 -34.72 19.85
CA GLN A 39 -22.33 -34.83 19.09
C GLN A 39 -21.77 -33.47 18.66
N LEU A 40 -22.65 -32.51 18.36
CA LEU A 40 -22.28 -31.13 18.02
C LEU A 40 -21.55 -30.46 19.19
N GLU A 41 -22.11 -30.54 20.40
CA GLU A 41 -21.50 -29.99 21.61
C GLU A 41 -20.17 -30.66 21.96
N ARG A 42 -20.07 -31.98 21.76
CA ARG A 42 -18.83 -32.73 21.96
C ARG A 42 -17.70 -32.26 21.04
N LEU A 43 -17.99 -32.03 19.75
CA LEU A 43 -17.00 -31.53 18.78
C LEU A 43 -16.64 -30.06 18.98
N VAL A 44 -17.59 -29.21 19.37
CA VAL A 44 -17.31 -27.80 19.70
C VAL A 44 -16.47 -27.69 20.98
N SER A 45 -16.69 -28.59 21.94
CA SER A 45 -15.91 -28.65 23.18
C SER A 45 -14.46 -29.09 22.95
N SER A 46 -14.19 -29.88 21.91
CA SER A 46 -12.82 -30.28 21.54
C SER A 46 -12.13 -29.24 20.64
N ASP A 47 -12.84 -28.63 19.68
CA ASP A 47 -12.31 -27.54 18.85
C ASP A 47 -13.37 -26.47 18.52
N ARG A 48 -13.30 -25.34 19.24
CA ARG A 48 -14.21 -24.19 19.06
C ARG A 48 -14.07 -23.53 17.68
N LYS A 49 -12.96 -23.72 16.95
CA LYS A 49 -12.75 -23.14 15.61
C LYS A 49 -13.65 -23.76 14.55
N LEU A 50 -14.22 -24.94 14.80
CA LEU A 50 -15.16 -25.61 13.89
C LEU A 50 -16.42 -24.79 13.61
N ILE A 51 -16.86 -23.94 14.56
CA ILE A 51 -18.04 -23.08 14.42
C ILE A 51 -17.94 -22.15 13.19
N GLY A 52 -16.75 -21.62 12.91
CA GLY A 52 -16.49 -20.72 11.79
C GLY A 52 -16.08 -21.43 10.49
N SER A 53 -16.03 -22.77 10.48
CA SER A 53 -15.60 -23.55 9.31
C SER A 53 -16.57 -23.42 8.14
N ARG A 54 -16.04 -23.48 6.92
CA ARG A 54 -16.79 -23.31 5.66
C ARG A 54 -16.57 -24.50 4.73
N ASP A 55 -17.63 -24.97 4.10
CA ASP A 55 -17.55 -26.02 3.09
C ASP A 55 -17.09 -25.48 1.72
N ARG A 56 -17.03 -26.35 0.71
CA ARG A 56 -16.64 -25.98 -0.67
C ARG A 56 -17.54 -24.92 -1.30
N LEU A 57 -18.75 -24.71 -0.80
CA LEU A 57 -19.71 -23.70 -1.24
C LEU A 57 -19.68 -22.44 -0.35
N GLY A 58 -18.75 -22.36 0.60
CA GLY A 58 -18.61 -21.23 1.52
C GLY A 58 -19.62 -21.23 2.66
N ARG A 59 -20.43 -22.29 2.80
CA ARG A 59 -21.50 -22.41 3.80
C ARG A 59 -20.92 -22.82 5.14
N THR A 60 -21.45 -22.22 6.21
CA THR A 60 -21.13 -22.61 7.60
C THR A 60 -22.11 -23.67 8.12
N ALA A 61 -21.80 -24.27 9.27
CA ALA A 61 -22.71 -25.15 10.00
C ALA A 61 -24.10 -24.51 10.24
N LEU A 62 -24.16 -23.20 10.46
CA LEU A 62 -25.41 -22.45 10.63
C LEU A 62 -26.29 -22.47 9.37
N HIS A 63 -25.71 -22.41 8.17
CA HIS A 63 -26.47 -22.50 6.92
C HIS A 63 -27.11 -23.89 6.75
N LYS A 64 -26.37 -24.94 7.14
CA LYS A 64 -26.82 -26.34 7.09
C LYS A 64 -27.97 -26.59 8.07
N ALA A 65 -27.79 -26.15 9.31
CA ALA A 65 -28.81 -26.28 10.36
C ALA A 65 -30.08 -25.48 10.01
N ALA A 66 -29.92 -24.27 9.47
CA ALA A 66 -31.04 -23.43 9.02
C ALA A 66 -31.83 -24.08 7.86
N GLN A 67 -31.13 -24.68 6.88
CA GLN A 67 -31.78 -25.38 5.77
C GLN A 67 -32.56 -26.61 6.24
N ALA A 68 -31.97 -27.39 7.15
CA ALA A 68 -32.56 -28.62 7.66
C ALA A 68 -33.66 -28.38 8.72
N GLY A 69 -33.87 -27.13 9.17
CA GLY A 69 -34.88 -26.80 10.18
C GLY A 69 -34.50 -27.20 11.60
N GLN A 70 -33.21 -27.36 11.89
CA GLN A 70 -32.71 -27.82 13.19
C GLN A 70 -32.63 -26.65 14.17
N VAL A 71 -33.78 -26.27 14.75
CA VAL A 71 -33.92 -25.10 15.64
C VAL A 71 -32.94 -25.15 16.83
N GLU A 72 -32.83 -26.29 17.49
CA GLU A 72 -31.97 -26.46 18.67
C GLU A 72 -30.48 -26.32 18.34
N VAL A 73 -30.04 -26.81 17.18
CA VAL A 73 -28.67 -26.60 16.69
C VAL A 73 -28.40 -25.14 16.36
N VAL A 74 -29.37 -24.45 15.73
CA VAL A 74 -29.27 -23.00 15.44
C VAL A 74 -29.13 -22.18 16.72
N GLU A 75 -29.92 -22.48 17.76
CA GLU A 75 -29.81 -21.84 19.06
C GLU A 75 -28.44 -22.09 19.70
N LYS A 76 -27.96 -23.34 19.69
CA LYS A 76 -26.67 -23.70 20.29
C LYS A 76 -25.48 -23.05 19.59
N LEU A 77 -25.49 -22.97 18.26
CA LEU A 77 -24.44 -22.29 17.50
C LEU A 77 -24.42 -20.77 17.76
N LEU A 78 -25.55 -20.17 18.15
CA LEU A 78 -25.70 -18.73 18.36
C LEU A 78 -25.71 -18.29 19.84
N ASN A 79 -25.71 -19.21 20.80
CA ASN A 79 -25.69 -18.94 22.26
C ASN A 79 -24.28 -18.71 22.86
N GLY A 80 -23.26 -18.39 22.05
CA GLY A 80 -21.88 -18.12 22.49
C GLY A 80 -21.58 -16.64 22.80
N ASP A 81 -20.30 -16.27 23.01
CA ASP A 81 -19.87 -14.86 23.16
C ASP A 81 -20.47 -14.00 22.03
N LEU A 82 -21.17 -12.91 22.40
CA LEU A 82 -21.98 -12.07 21.51
C LEU A 82 -21.27 -11.66 20.21
N SER A 83 -19.97 -11.37 20.26
CA SER A 83 -19.17 -11.02 19.07
C SER A 83 -19.04 -12.18 18.07
N SER A 84 -18.81 -13.40 18.54
CA SER A 84 -18.68 -14.59 17.68
C SER A 84 -20.00 -15.03 17.05
N ALA A 85 -21.11 -14.81 17.76
CA ALA A 85 -22.46 -15.12 17.27
C ALA A 85 -22.90 -14.14 16.17
N GLU A 86 -22.60 -12.85 16.29
CA GLU A 86 -22.88 -11.85 15.26
C GLU A 86 -22.09 -12.11 13.97
N ASP A 87 -20.81 -12.47 14.08
CA ASP A 87 -19.97 -12.79 12.92
C ASP A 87 -20.45 -14.05 12.19
N LEU A 88 -20.87 -15.08 12.94
CA LEU A 88 -21.45 -16.30 12.37
C LEU A 88 -22.82 -16.04 11.72
N ALA A 89 -23.65 -15.21 12.35
CA ALA A 89 -24.97 -14.81 11.84
C ALA A 89 -24.88 -13.96 10.56
N ARG A 90 -23.83 -13.13 10.42
CA ARG A 90 -23.55 -12.33 9.22
C ARG A 90 -22.80 -13.09 8.12
N ALA A 91 -22.37 -14.33 8.38
CA ALA A 91 -21.67 -15.13 7.39
C ALA A 91 -22.53 -15.35 6.14
N LYS A 92 -21.90 -15.20 4.97
CA LYS A 92 -22.50 -15.44 3.66
C LYS A 92 -21.77 -16.56 2.93
N ASP A 93 -22.51 -17.39 2.20
CA ASP A 93 -21.93 -18.37 1.28
C ASP A 93 -21.42 -17.71 -0.02
N LYS A 94 -20.95 -18.52 -0.98
CA LYS A 94 -20.44 -18.03 -2.28
C LYS A 94 -21.48 -17.25 -3.10
N ASP A 95 -22.76 -17.60 -2.96
CA ASP A 95 -23.87 -16.93 -3.63
C ASP A 95 -24.38 -15.71 -2.84
N LEU A 96 -23.62 -15.23 -1.83
CA LEU A 96 -23.98 -14.16 -0.90
C LEU A 96 -25.21 -14.46 -0.01
N ARG A 97 -25.63 -15.71 0.09
CA ARG A 97 -26.77 -16.13 0.91
C ARG A 97 -26.37 -16.23 2.37
N THR A 98 -27.21 -15.66 3.23
CA THR A 98 -27.14 -15.80 4.70
C THR A 98 -27.91 -17.04 5.15
N ALA A 99 -27.77 -17.41 6.44
CA ALA A 99 -28.58 -18.47 7.05
C ALA A 99 -30.10 -18.26 6.87
N ALA A 100 -30.58 -17.00 6.79
CA ALA A 100 -31.98 -16.70 6.54
C ALA A 100 -32.47 -17.18 5.16
N HIS A 101 -31.64 -17.13 4.12
CA HIS A 101 -31.98 -17.64 2.79
C HIS A 101 -32.15 -19.17 2.80
N TYR A 102 -31.36 -19.86 3.61
CA TYR A 102 -31.46 -21.31 3.78
C TYR A 102 -32.64 -21.68 4.67
N ALA A 103 -32.93 -20.91 5.72
CA ALA A 103 -34.13 -21.06 6.53
C ALA A 103 -35.42 -20.91 5.72
N ALA A 104 -35.46 -20.00 4.74
CA ALA A 104 -36.61 -19.82 3.86
C ALA A 104 -36.96 -21.09 3.07
N ARG A 105 -35.94 -21.89 2.74
CA ARG A 105 -36.03 -23.18 2.02
C ARG A 105 -36.26 -24.37 2.96
N CYS A 106 -36.49 -24.13 4.25
CA CYS A 106 -36.84 -25.19 5.19
C CYS A 106 -38.30 -25.60 4.97
N ASP A 107 -38.52 -26.90 4.78
CA ASP A 107 -39.85 -27.48 4.53
C ASP A 107 -40.77 -27.37 5.77
N ASN A 108 -40.20 -27.27 6.97
CA ASN A 108 -40.96 -27.15 8.22
C ASN A 108 -41.26 -25.68 8.53
N ALA A 109 -42.50 -25.26 8.30
CA ALA A 109 -42.94 -23.88 8.51
C ALA A 109 -42.77 -23.39 9.96
N GLU A 110 -43.02 -24.24 10.96
CA GLU A 110 -42.88 -23.88 12.38
C GLU A 110 -41.40 -23.70 12.76
N ALA A 111 -40.53 -24.60 12.28
CA ALA A 111 -39.09 -24.50 12.51
C ALA A 111 -38.51 -23.28 11.78
N ARG A 112 -38.95 -23.02 10.55
CA ARG A 112 -38.58 -21.85 9.75
C ARG A 112 -38.88 -20.56 10.50
N ASP A 113 -40.12 -20.36 10.96
CA ASP A 113 -40.50 -19.11 11.63
C ASP A 113 -39.72 -18.91 12.94
N LYS A 114 -39.46 -19.98 13.71
CA LYS A 114 -38.59 -19.93 14.90
C LYS A 114 -37.14 -19.56 14.55
N ILE A 115 -36.57 -20.13 13.49
CA ILE A 115 -35.20 -19.82 13.04
C ILE A 115 -35.10 -18.36 12.59
N PHE A 116 -36.10 -17.83 11.88
CA PHE A 116 -36.15 -16.41 11.51
C PHE A 116 -36.21 -15.50 12.74
N GLU A 117 -36.96 -15.87 13.78
CA GLU A 117 -36.99 -15.13 15.05
C GLU A 117 -35.62 -15.11 15.73
N ILE A 118 -34.94 -16.27 15.80
CA ILE A 118 -33.60 -16.37 16.40
C ILE A 118 -32.58 -15.54 15.61
N LEU A 119 -32.56 -15.66 14.28
CA LEU A 119 -31.64 -14.93 13.41
C LEU A 119 -31.85 -13.41 13.45
N ALA A 120 -33.11 -12.96 13.59
CA ALA A 120 -33.43 -11.54 13.73
C ALA A 120 -32.91 -10.97 15.06
N LYS A 121 -32.97 -11.74 16.16
CA LYS A 121 -32.45 -11.34 17.49
C LYS A 121 -30.93 -11.23 17.51
N THR A 122 -30.22 -12.01 16.69
CA THR A 122 -28.74 -12.05 16.65
C THR A 122 -28.11 -11.12 15.60
N GLY A 123 -28.91 -10.24 14.98
CA GLY A 123 -28.40 -9.22 14.05
C GLY A 123 -28.20 -9.70 12.60
N THR A 124 -28.79 -10.83 12.21
CA THR A 124 -28.82 -11.26 10.80
C THR A 124 -29.73 -10.33 10.00
N ASN A 125 -29.25 -9.82 8.87
CA ASN A 125 -30.12 -9.09 7.94
C ASN A 125 -31.07 -10.09 7.22
N ILE A 126 -32.30 -10.21 7.72
CA ILE A 126 -33.36 -11.08 7.19
C ILE A 126 -33.89 -10.65 5.81
N SER A 127 -33.52 -9.46 5.31
CA SER A 127 -33.85 -8.96 3.97
C SER A 127 -32.63 -8.80 3.07
N ALA A 128 -31.48 -9.38 3.45
CA ALA A 128 -30.27 -9.34 2.64
C ALA A 128 -30.52 -9.90 1.24
N LEU A 129 -29.93 -9.28 0.22
CA LEU A 129 -30.01 -9.78 -1.16
C LEU A 129 -28.86 -10.74 -1.44
N ASP A 130 -29.16 -11.87 -2.06
CA ASP A 130 -28.18 -12.79 -2.61
C ASP A 130 -27.61 -12.31 -3.96
N SER A 131 -26.69 -13.08 -4.54
CA SER A 131 -26.06 -12.80 -5.84
C SER A 131 -27.05 -12.71 -7.02
N ALA A 132 -28.26 -13.24 -6.88
CA ALA A 132 -29.36 -13.11 -7.84
C ALA A 132 -30.31 -11.95 -7.51
N GLY A 133 -29.97 -11.11 -6.53
CA GLY A 133 -30.80 -9.99 -6.07
C GLY A 133 -32.07 -10.44 -5.35
N LYS A 134 -32.12 -11.68 -4.84
CA LYS A 134 -33.28 -12.25 -4.16
C LYS A 134 -33.08 -12.18 -2.66
N ASN A 135 -34.12 -11.76 -1.94
CA ASN A 135 -34.13 -11.81 -0.48
C ASN A 135 -34.59 -13.21 0.00
N PRO A 136 -34.46 -13.55 1.30
CA PRO A 136 -34.96 -14.81 1.83
C PRO A 136 -36.45 -15.07 1.56
N GLU A 137 -37.28 -14.03 1.57
CA GLU A 137 -38.72 -14.13 1.34
C GLU A 137 -39.06 -14.68 -0.06
N PHE A 138 -38.27 -14.31 -1.08
CA PHE A 138 -38.40 -14.86 -2.44
C PHE A 138 -38.27 -16.41 -2.49
N TYR A 139 -37.51 -16.99 -1.57
CA TYR A 139 -37.31 -18.44 -1.46
C TYR A 139 -38.36 -19.14 -0.58
N LYS A 140 -39.21 -18.38 0.11
CA LYS A 140 -40.32 -18.90 0.92
C LYS A 140 -41.53 -19.30 0.05
N GLU A 141 -41.68 -18.65 -1.11
CA GLU A 141 -42.86 -18.74 -1.98
C GLU A 141 -42.62 -19.54 -3.28
N ASN A 142 -41.37 -19.83 -3.64
CA ASN A 142 -41.02 -20.56 -4.86
C ASN A 142 -40.53 -21.98 -4.54
N ASP A 143 -41.44 -22.96 -4.66
CA ASP A 143 -41.15 -24.40 -4.62
C ASP A 143 -40.29 -24.81 -5.85
N PHE A 144 -38.98 -24.60 -5.79
CA PHE A 144 -38.06 -25.31 -6.67
C PHE A 144 -37.82 -26.71 -6.13
N ILE A 145 -38.62 -27.63 -6.67
CA ILE A 145 -38.59 -29.08 -6.45
C ILE A 145 -37.15 -29.61 -6.38
N SER A 146 -36.91 -30.32 -5.26
CA SER A 146 -35.76 -31.17 -4.94
C SER A 146 -35.26 -32.01 -6.12
N SER A 147 -34.03 -31.74 -6.58
CA SER A 147 -33.21 -32.77 -7.23
C SER A 147 -32.25 -33.34 -6.18
N LYS A 148 -32.58 -34.51 -5.63
CA LYS A 148 -31.70 -35.29 -4.76
C LYS A 148 -30.32 -35.49 -5.41
N PRO A 149 -29.21 -35.40 -4.66
CA PRO A 149 -27.88 -35.71 -5.19
C PRO A 149 -27.74 -37.21 -5.45
N LYS A 150 -27.24 -37.60 -6.63
CA LYS A 150 -26.75 -38.95 -6.90
C LYS A 150 -25.37 -39.14 -6.24
N PRO A 151 -25.05 -40.35 -5.72
CA PRO A 151 -23.77 -40.61 -5.07
C PRO A 151 -22.61 -40.65 -6.09
N GLU A 152 -21.45 -40.16 -5.66
CA GLU A 152 -20.18 -40.07 -6.40
C GLU A 152 -19.60 -41.46 -6.72
N GLU A 153 -19.15 -41.69 -7.95
CA GLU A 153 -18.31 -42.85 -8.33
C GLU A 153 -16.85 -42.41 -8.55
N ASN A 154 -15.93 -43.24 -8.02
CA ASN A 154 -14.48 -43.07 -7.97
C ASN A 154 -13.82 -43.04 -9.36
N PRO A 155 -12.76 -42.23 -9.57
CA PRO A 155 -11.92 -42.29 -10.75
C PRO A 155 -10.72 -43.21 -10.49
N ASP A 156 -10.85 -44.49 -10.80
CA ASP A 156 -9.72 -45.41 -11.02
C ASP A 156 -10.20 -46.48 -12.02
N GLU A 157 -9.81 -46.39 -13.29
CA GLU A 157 -9.42 -47.52 -14.16
C GLU A 157 -9.07 -47.06 -15.60
N GLU A 158 -8.14 -47.79 -16.20
CA GLU A 158 -7.28 -47.47 -17.36
C GLU A 158 -7.98 -47.57 -18.75
N ASP A 159 -7.33 -46.96 -19.75
CA ASP A 159 -7.47 -47.12 -21.23
C ASP A 159 -7.51 -48.62 -21.66
N PRO A 160 -7.94 -49.08 -22.89
CA PRO A 160 -7.78 -48.40 -24.18
C PRO A 160 -8.80 -48.65 -25.33
N GLU A 161 -8.60 -47.89 -26.41
CA GLU A 161 -8.87 -48.18 -27.84
C GLU A 161 -10.30 -48.56 -28.31
N THR A 162 -10.87 -47.75 -29.21
CA THR A 162 -11.28 -48.29 -30.54
C THR A 162 -11.38 -47.23 -31.63
N GLU A 163 -10.77 -47.59 -32.74
CA GLU A 163 -10.54 -46.88 -34.00
C GLU A 163 -11.76 -47.00 -34.94
N VAL A 164 -11.74 -46.24 -36.05
CA VAL A 164 -12.12 -46.63 -37.45
C VAL A 164 -13.13 -45.73 -38.19
N LYS A 165 -12.56 -45.00 -39.19
CA LYS A 165 -13.03 -44.63 -40.57
C LYS A 165 -14.20 -43.64 -40.72
N GLY A 166 -14.19 -42.73 -41.70
CA GLY A 166 -13.28 -42.45 -42.80
C GLY A 166 -13.94 -41.55 -43.86
N LEU A 167 -13.15 -40.61 -44.42
CA LEU A 167 -13.13 -40.02 -45.79
C LEU A 167 -14.45 -39.80 -46.59
N ILE A 168 -14.65 -38.59 -47.14
CA ILE A 168 -14.45 -38.27 -48.58
C ILE A 168 -14.57 -36.75 -48.88
N GLU A 169 -13.66 -36.37 -49.76
CA GLU A 169 -13.32 -35.16 -50.52
C GLU A 169 -14.38 -34.40 -51.37
N VAL A 170 -14.19 -33.07 -51.34
CA VAL A 170 -14.16 -31.99 -52.37
C VAL A 170 -15.19 -31.84 -53.54
N ASN A 171 -15.65 -30.58 -53.63
CA ASN A 171 -15.76 -29.65 -54.78
C ASN A 171 -17.07 -29.44 -55.59
N ASN A 172 -17.53 -28.17 -55.51
CA ASN A 172 -18.06 -27.26 -56.55
C ASN A 172 -19.37 -27.58 -57.31
N PHE A 173 -20.36 -26.67 -57.23
CA PHE A 173 -20.89 -25.92 -58.41
C PHE A 173 -21.71 -24.67 -58.02
N LYS A 174 -21.86 -23.79 -59.02
CA LYS A 174 -22.16 -22.35 -59.02
C LYS A 174 -23.65 -21.97 -58.84
N ASP A 175 -23.86 -20.88 -58.10
CA ASP A 175 -24.58 -19.63 -58.42
C ASP A 175 -26.03 -19.66 -58.97
N ASN A 176 -26.99 -19.16 -58.18
CA ASN A 176 -27.72 -17.90 -58.45
C ASN A 176 -29.00 -17.73 -57.58
N GLY A 177 -29.07 -16.63 -56.81
CA GLY A 177 -30.32 -15.86 -56.67
C GLY A 177 -30.83 -15.46 -55.28
N HIS A 178 -30.32 -14.33 -54.77
CA HIS A 178 -30.88 -13.39 -53.75
C HIS A 178 -30.75 -13.73 -52.25
N PRO A 179 -30.65 -12.71 -51.38
CA PRO A 179 -29.65 -11.63 -51.26
C PRO A 179 -28.67 -11.95 -50.10
N PRO A 180 -27.48 -11.32 -49.97
CA PRO A 180 -26.65 -11.56 -48.80
C PRO A 180 -27.36 -10.97 -47.57
N GLU A 181 -27.84 -11.87 -46.71
CA GLU A 181 -27.93 -11.61 -45.28
C GLU A 181 -26.59 -11.01 -44.85
N SER A 182 -26.71 -9.88 -44.16
CA SER A 182 -25.64 -8.99 -43.73
C SER A 182 -24.31 -9.70 -43.51
N GLU A 183 -23.32 -9.33 -44.32
CA GLU A 183 -21.93 -9.38 -43.91
C GLU A 183 -21.87 -8.85 -42.48
N ASN A 184 -21.44 -9.68 -41.53
CA ASN A 184 -21.01 -9.17 -40.23
C ASN A 184 -20.01 -8.05 -40.54
N PRO A 185 -20.29 -6.79 -40.17
CA PRO A 185 -19.42 -5.70 -40.54
C PRO A 185 -18.08 -5.97 -39.86
N LYS A 186 -17.00 -6.03 -40.67
CA LYS A 186 -15.63 -6.08 -40.20
C LYS A 186 -15.40 -4.89 -39.25
N THR A 187 -15.57 -5.13 -37.97
CA THR A 187 -15.51 -4.14 -36.89
C THR A 187 -14.40 -4.59 -35.94
N GLY A 188 -13.19 -4.11 -36.22
CA GLY A 188 -11.97 -4.45 -35.49
C GLY A 188 -10.73 -4.04 -36.29
N TYR A 189 -9.57 -4.02 -35.66
CA TYR A 189 -8.29 -3.55 -36.22
C TYR A 189 -7.71 -4.49 -37.30
N GLY A 190 -8.53 -5.08 -38.16
CA GLY A 190 -8.14 -5.82 -39.35
C GLY A 190 -7.35 -7.11 -39.12
N VAL A 191 -7.16 -7.55 -37.87
CA VAL A 191 -6.36 -8.73 -37.53
C VAL A 191 -7.16 -10.01 -37.79
N SER A 192 -6.63 -10.90 -38.64
CA SER A 192 -7.29 -12.17 -38.95
C SER A 192 -7.16 -13.17 -37.80
N ASP A 193 -8.07 -14.15 -37.69
CA ASP A 193 -7.96 -15.17 -36.62
C ASP A 193 -6.65 -15.96 -36.74
N GLU A 194 -6.15 -16.18 -37.97
CA GLU A 194 -4.86 -16.84 -38.19
C GLU A 194 -3.66 -16.02 -37.69
N GLU A 195 -3.77 -14.68 -37.64
CA GLU A 195 -2.75 -13.81 -37.06
C GLU A 195 -2.77 -13.83 -35.53
N ILE A 196 -3.96 -14.00 -34.93
CA ILE A 196 -4.12 -14.15 -33.48
C ILE A 196 -3.59 -15.50 -33.01
N GLU A 197 -3.96 -16.58 -33.69
CA GLU A 197 -3.44 -17.92 -33.41
C GLU A 197 -1.92 -17.98 -33.56
N ARG A 198 -1.38 -17.30 -34.58
CA ARG A 198 0.06 -17.17 -34.78
C ARG A 198 0.72 -16.38 -33.65
N ALA A 199 0.09 -15.31 -33.15
CA ALA A 199 0.61 -14.56 -32.01
C ALA A 199 0.69 -15.41 -30.74
N VAL A 200 -0.29 -16.28 -30.48
CA VAL A 200 -0.26 -17.23 -29.35
C VAL A 200 0.83 -18.28 -29.56
N LYS A 201 0.93 -18.84 -30.76
CA LYS A 201 1.89 -19.90 -31.10
C LYS A 201 3.34 -19.42 -31.10
N ASP A 202 3.60 -18.22 -31.64
CA ASP A 202 4.93 -17.62 -31.77
C ASP A 202 5.33 -16.81 -30.52
N THR A 203 4.55 -16.92 -29.44
CA THR A 203 4.81 -16.22 -28.17
C THR A 203 4.90 -14.69 -28.35
N ASP A 204 4.11 -14.12 -29.28
CA ASP A 204 4.05 -12.68 -29.56
C ASP A 204 3.19 -11.94 -28.53
N TRP A 205 3.81 -11.71 -27.38
CA TRP A 205 3.28 -10.98 -26.26
C TRP A 205 2.81 -9.57 -26.59
N GLU A 206 3.52 -8.86 -27.46
CA GLU A 206 3.15 -7.48 -27.80
C GLU A 206 1.82 -7.48 -28.53
N LYS A 207 1.66 -8.41 -29.47
CA LYS A 207 0.42 -8.56 -30.22
C LYS A 207 -0.74 -9.04 -29.35
N MET A 208 -0.52 -10.02 -28.47
CA MET A 208 -1.54 -10.51 -27.53
C MET A 208 -2.03 -9.41 -26.57
N VAL A 209 -1.13 -8.57 -26.07
CA VAL A 209 -1.50 -7.44 -25.20
C VAL A 209 -2.22 -6.35 -25.96
N GLU A 210 -1.76 -6.04 -27.18
CA GLU A 210 -2.43 -5.09 -28.06
C GLU A 210 -3.88 -5.50 -28.30
N LEU A 211 -4.14 -6.79 -28.58
CA LEU A 211 -5.51 -7.32 -28.75
C LEU A 211 -6.37 -7.09 -27.51
N VAL A 212 -5.86 -7.39 -26.31
CA VAL A 212 -6.60 -7.14 -25.05
C VAL A 212 -6.90 -5.65 -24.86
N LEU A 213 -5.92 -4.78 -25.09
CA LEU A 213 -6.09 -3.33 -24.91
C LEU A 213 -7.00 -2.71 -25.98
N ASN A 214 -7.07 -3.27 -27.18
CA ASN A 214 -7.96 -2.84 -28.25
C ASN A 214 -9.39 -3.41 -28.11
N GLY A 215 -9.68 -4.11 -27.02
CA GLY A 215 -11.00 -4.68 -26.74
C GLY A 215 -11.29 -5.98 -27.49
N GLU A 216 -10.26 -6.65 -28.03
CA GLU A 216 -10.34 -7.93 -28.76
C GLU A 216 -9.88 -9.13 -27.90
N GLY A 217 -9.79 -8.95 -26.57
CA GLY A 217 -9.36 -10.03 -25.67
C GLY A 217 -10.27 -11.27 -25.71
N ASP A 218 -11.54 -11.12 -26.08
CA ASP A 218 -12.48 -12.24 -26.25
C ASP A 218 -11.98 -13.28 -27.25
N ARG A 219 -11.31 -12.84 -28.32
CA ARG A 219 -10.75 -13.70 -29.37
C ARG A 219 -9.57 -14.53 -28.91
N LEU A 220 -8.99 -14.23 -27.75
CA LEU A 220 -7.88 -14.96 -27.16
C LEU A 220 -8.35 -15.98 -26.10
N MET A 221 -9.60 -15.91 -25.62
CA MET A 221 -10.08 -16.74 -24.49
C MET A 221 -10.26 -18.23 -24.81
N GLU A 222 -10.46 -18.58 -26.08
CA GLU A 222 -10.70 -19.97 -26.52
C GLU A 222 -9.42 -20.65 -27.04
N LEU A 223 -8.30 -19.92 -27.04
CA LEU A 223 -7.01 -20.43 -27.50
C LEU A 223 -6.25 -21.07 -26.35
N ASN A 224 -5.42 -22.07 -26.67
CA ASN A 224 -4.53 -22.72 -25.73
C ASN A 224 -3.08 -22.68 -26.24
N SER A 225 -2.13 -22.67 -25.32
CA SER A 225 -0.70 -22.71 -25.62
C SER A 225 0.00 -23.79 -24.80
N GLU A 226 1.00 -24.43 -25.40
CA GLU A 226 1.90 -25.35 -24.70
C GLU A 226 2.90 -24.60 -23.80
N ASP A 227 3.08 -23.29 -24.03
CA ASP A 227 3.88 -22.41 -23.19
C ASP A 227 3.11 -22.03 -21.92
N GLU A 228 3.64 -22.41 -20.76
CA GLU A 228 2.99 -22.24 -19.45
C GLU A 228 2.71 -20.76 -19.14
N GLU A 229 3.55 -19.84 -19.61
CA GLU A 229 3.37 -18.40 -19.38
C GLU A 229 2.28 -17.83 -20.27
N VAL A 230 2.28 -18.20 -21.55
CA VAL A 230 1.22 -17.78 -22.49
C VAL A 230 -0.12 -18.32 -22.03
N GLN A 231 -0.22 -19.60 -21.64
CA GLN A 231 -1.46 -20.17 -21.13
C GLN A 231 -1.94 -19.42 -19.87
N GLU A 232 -1.04 -19.08 -18.95
CA GLU A 232 -1.38 -18.27 -17.78
C GLU A 232 -1.89 -16.87 -18.17
N PHE A 233 -1.35 -16.24 -19.21
CA PHE A 233 -1.89 -14.98 -19.72
C PHE A 233 -3.29 -15.15 -20.29
N LEU A 234 -3.53 -16.20 -21.09
CA LEU A 234 -4.84 -16.50 -21.67
C LEU A 234 -5.89 -16.73 -20.57
N ASP A 235 -5.55 -17.48 -19.53
CA ASP A 235 -6.39 -17.72 -18.35
C ASP A 235 -6.77 -16.42 -17.60
N ASN A 236 -5.99 -15.34 -17.75
CA ASN A 236 -6.20 -14.07 -17.06
C ASN A 236 -6.84 -12.97 -17.91
N ILE A 237 -7.14 -13.23 -19.19
CA ILE A 237 -7.75 -12.23 -20.09
C ILE A 237 -9.01 -11.61 -19.50
N ARG A 238 -9.89 -12.44 -18.92
CA ARG A 238 -11.15 -11.99 -18.33
C ARG A 238 -10.92 -10.96 -17.22
N ALA A 239 -9.91 -11.17 -16.38
CA ALA A 239 -9.55 -10.22 -15.33
C ALA A 239 -9.04 -8.88 -15.91
N PHE A 240 -8.32 -8.93 -17.04
CA PHE A 240 -7.86 -7.72 -17.72
C PHE A 240 -9.03 -6.93 -18.32
N GLN A 241 -10.00 -7.62 -18.94
CA GLN A 241 -11.19 -7.01 -19.50
C GLN A 241 -12.09 -6.39 -18.42
N GLU A 242 -12.31 -7.09 -17.30
CA GLU A 242 -13.06 -6.57 -16.15
C GLU A 242 -12.42 -5.30 -15.59
N LYS A 243 -11.10 -5.25 -15.55
CA LYS A 243 -10.38 -4.08 -15.07
C LYS A 243 -10.49 -2.88 -16.01
N ILE A 244 -10.37 -3.10 -17.32
CA ILE A 244 -10.61 -2.08 -18.35
C ILE A 244 -12.05 -1.54 -18.23
N LEU A 245 -13.02 -2.42 -17.97
CA LEU A 245 -14.42 -2.05 -17.74
C LEU A 245 -14.60 -1.16 -16.50
N LEU A 246 -13.96 -1.48 -15.38
CA LEU A 246 -14.03 -0.66 -14.16
C LEU A 246 -13.41 0.73 -14.36
N ILE A 247 -12.29 0.81 -15.09
CA ILE A 247 -11.67 2.08 -15.48
C ILE A 247 -12.65 2.88 -16.36
N ASN A 248 -13.26 2.24 -17.35
CA ASN A 248 -14.26 2.87 -18.22
C ASN A 248 -15.44 3.44 -17.43
N LYS A 249 -15.97 2.68 -16.47
CA LYS A 249 -17.08 3.10 -15.60
C LYS A 249 -16.71 4.30 -14.72
N ALA A 250 -15.47 4.36 -14.23
CA ALA A 250 -14.96 5.50 -13.48
C ALA A 250 -14.84 6.76 -14.36
N VAL A 251 -14.44 6.60 -15.62
CA VAL A 251 -14.46 7.70 -16.60
C VAL A 251 -15.88 8.14 -16.89
N GLU A 252 -16.83 7.22 -17.07
CA GLU A 252 -18.25 7.55 -17.30
C GLU A 252 -18.85 8.33 -16.14
N SER A 253 -18.60 7.89 -14.90
CA SER A 253 -19.14 8.51 -13.70
C SER A 253 -18.45 9.80 -13.28
N GLY A 254 -17.32 10.17 -13.91
CA GLY A 254 -16.52 11.32 -13.51
C GLY A 254 -15.76 11.14 -12.19
N SER A 255 -15.60 9.90 -11.71
CA SER A 255 -14.92 9.60 -10.45
C SER A 255 -13.41 9.51 -10.65
N LEU A 256 -12.70 10.63 -10.48
CA LEU A 256 -11.23 10.65 -10.51
C LEU A 256 -10.62 9.70 -9.47
N ARG A 257 -11.26 9.58 -8.29
CA ARG A 257 -10.82 8.66 -7.23
C ARG A 257 -10.90 7.20 -7.69
N ASP A 258 -12.01 6.78 -8.28
CA ASP A 258 -12.15 5.40 -8.76
C ASP A 258 -11.24 5.15 -9.95
N LEU A 259 -11.06 6.13 -10.84
CA LEU A 259 -10.10 6.04 -11.93
C LEU A 259 -8.69 5.77 -11.38
N GLN A 260 -8.24 6.55 -10.39
CA GLN A 260 -6.94 6.39 -9.75
C GLN A 260 -6.79 5.02 -9.05
N ASN A 261 -7.86 4.52 -8.42
CA ASN A 261 -7.86 3.22 -7.74
C ASN A 261 -7.72 2.05 -8.72
N HIS A 262 -8.40 2.11 -9.87
CA HIS A 262 -8.40 1.00 -10.84
C HIS A 262 -7.23 1.08 -11.84
N LEU A 263 -6.70 2.28 -12.09
CA LEU A 263 -5.59 2.55 -13.01
C LEU A 263 -4.22 2.39 -12.33
N ASP A 264 -3.99 1.24 -11.70
CA ASP A 264 -2.75 0.89 -11.00
C ASP A 264 -1.56 0.58 -11.94
N ARG A 265 -1.81 0.32 -13.24
CA ARG A 265 -0.80 0.05 -14.26
C ARG A 265 -0.98 0.90 -15.50
N LYS A 266 0.12 1.53 -15.95
CA LYS A 266 0.13 2.47 -17.09
C LYS A 266 -0.37 1.90 -18.42
N LYS A 267 -0.22 0.59 -18.67
CA LYS A 267 -0.67 -0.04 -19.93
C LYS A 267 -2.19 -0.05 -20.07
N PHE A 268 -2.96 -0.17 -18.98
CA PHE A 268 -4.41 -0.11 -19.05
C PHE A 268 -4.92 1.25 -19.49
N ALA A 269 -4.17 2.33 -19.24
CA ALA A 269 -4.52 3.66 -19.73
C ALA A 269 -4.57 3.74 -21.26
N LEU A 270 -3.87 2.85 -21.96
CA LEU A 270 -3.82 2.82 -23.43
C LEU A 270 -5.00 2.06 -24.06
N ALA A 271 -5.92 1.51 -23.24
CA ALA A 271 -7.04 0.74 -23.73
C ALA A 271 -8.01 1.58 -24.57
N ARG A 272 -8.65 0.91 -25.54
CA ARG A 272 -9.56 1.49 -26.52
C ARG A 272 -10.79 0.63 -26.67
N ASP A 273 -11.88 1.27 -27.04
CA ASP A 273 -13.11 0.59 -27.43
C ASP A 273 -12.93 -0.10 -28.80
N ARG A 274 -13.35 -1.37 -28.90
CA ARG A 274 -13.23 -2.18 -30.13
C ARG A 274 -14.00 -1.60 -31.30
N SER A 275 -15.19 -1.07 -31.04
CA SER A 275 -16.12 -0.65 -32.09
C SER A 275 -15.83 0.76 -32.63
N THR A 276 -15.18 1.61 -31.83
CA THR A 276 -14.94 3.03 -32.18
C THR A 276 -13.47 3.42 -32.16
N GLY A 277 -12.60 2.65 -31.52
CA GLY A 277 -11.21 2.99 -31.27
C GLY A 277 -11.01 4.09 -30.21
N ILE A 278 -12.09 4.53 -29.55
CA ILE A 278 -12.06 5.63 -28.58
C ILE A 278 -11.34 5.19 -27.31
N ASN A 279 -10.40 6.01 -26.84
CA ASN A 279 -9.70 5.80 -25.58
C ASN A 279 -10.33 6.58 -24.41
N PHE A 280 -9.87 6.29 -23.18
CA PHE A 280 -10.40 6.92 -21.97
C PHE A 280 -10.26 8.45 -21.94
N LEU A 281 -9.19 9.01 -22.52
CA LEU A 281 -8.96 10.45 -22.56
C LEU A 281 -9.95 11.14 -23.51
N GLN A 282 -10.15 10.58 -24.71
CA GLN A 282 -11.16 11.05 -25.67
C GLN A 282 -12.58 10.97 -25.09
N LYS A 283 -12.89 9.89 -24.38
CA LYS A 283 -14.18 9.72 -23.70
C LYS A 283 -14.38 10.74 -22.58
N ALA A 284 -13.38 10.99 -21.74
CA ALA A 284 -13.43 12.01 -20.70
C ALA A 284 -13.65 13.43 -21.26
N ILE A 285 -13.07 13.74 -22.42
CA ILE A 285 -13.27 15.03 -23.12
C ILE A 285 -14.74 15.18 -23.56
N ILE A 286 -15.33 14.13 -24.13
CA ILE A 286 -16.75 14.16 -24.56
C ILE A 286 -17.70 14.34 -23.38
N LEU A 287 -17.40 13.67 -22.26
CA LEU A 287 -18.21 13.72 -21.04
C LEU A 287 -17.98 15.00 -20.23
N GLY A 288 -16.96 15.80 -20.56
CA GLY A 288 -16.66 17.06 -19.89
C GLY A 288 -15.94 16.92 -18.54
N HIS A 289 -15.30 15.77 -18.27
CA HIS A 289 -14.61 15.50 -17.00
C HIS A 289 -13.19 16.08 -17.00
N VAL A 290 -13.08 17.39 -16.80
CA VAL A 290 -11.83 18.16 -16.94
C VAL A 290 -10.72 17.68 -15.99
N ASP A 291 -11.07 17.26 -14.78
CA ASP A 291 -10.17 16.72 -13.77
C ASP A 291 -9.57 15.37 -14.20
N ILE A 292 -10.39 14.48 -14.76
CA ILE A 292 -9.94 13.22 -15.38
C ILE A 292 -9.07 13.50 -16.61
N VAL A 293 -9.45 14.45 -17.47
CA VAL A 293 -8.64 14.84 -18.63
C VAL A 293 -7.27 15.33 -18.22
N ARG A 294 -7.20 16.22 -17.22
CA ARG A 294 -5.93 16.72 -16.66
C ARG A 294 -5.10 15.58 -16.07
N TYR A 295 -5.71 14.70 -15.29
CA TYR A 295 -5.03 13.56 -14.69
C TYR A 295 -4.47 12.62 -15.76
N LEU A 296 -5.28 12.22 -16.74
CA LEU A 296 -4.89 11.28 -17.80
C LEU A 296 -3.81 11.88 -18.72
N ALA A 297 -3.99 13.12 -19.18
CA ALA A 297 -3.05 13.79 -20.07
C ALA A 297 -1.68 14.01 -19.42
N SER A 298 -1.64 14.45 -18.15
CA SER A 298 -0.38 14.71 -17.44
C SER A 298 0.36 13.45 -17.00
N ASN A 299 -0.37 12.39 -16.60
CA ASN A 299 0.25 11.17 -16.05
C ASN A 299 0.49 10.07 -17.10
N PHE A 300 -0.23 10.10 -18.23
CA PHE A 300 -0.17 9.10 -19.30
C PHE A 300 -0.05 9.76 -20.68
N PRO A 301 1.02 10.53 -20.95
CA PRO A 301 1.18 11.28 -22.21
C PRO A 301 1.21 10.39 -23.46
N LYS A 302 1.52 9.09 -23.31
CA LYS A 302 1.40 8.09 -24.39
C LYS A 302 -0.02 7.92 -24.94
N MET A 303 -1.04 8.42 -24.25
CA MET A 303 -2.42 8.45 -24.75
C MET A 303 -2.68 9.54 -25.78
N LEU A 304 -1.92 10.64 -25.74
CA LEU A 304 -2.13 11.82 -26.59
C LEU A 304 -2.05 11.54 -28.10
N PRO A 305 -1.09 10.74 -28.61
CA PRO A 305 -1.03 10.40 -30.03
C PRO A 305 -1.99 9.28 -30.45
N LEU A 306 -2.72 8.65 -29.52
CA LEU A 306 -3.64 7.58 -29.88
C LEU A 306 -4.85 8.15 -30.64
N VAL A 307 -5.24 7.43 -31.68
CA VAL A 307 -6.31 7.83 -32.58
C VAL A 307 -7.49 6.86 -32.50
N ASP A 308 -8.68 7.37 -32.78
CA ASP A 308 -9.87 6.55 -33.02
C ASP A 308 -9.86 5.91 -34.42
N LEU A 309 -10.92 5.18 -34.78
CA LEU A 309 -11.02 4.56 -36.11
C LEU A 309 -11.08 5.57 -37.28
N GLU A 310 -11.34 6.85 -37.02
CA GLU A 310 -11.30 7.91 -38.03
C GLU A 310 -9.96 8.66 -38.06
N GLY A 311 -8.96 8.22 -37.29
CA GLY A 311 -7.65 8.87 -37.22
C GLY A 311 -7.61 10.11 -36.31
N ARG A 312 -8.64 10.35 -35.50
CA ARG A 312 -8.76 11.56 -34.67
C ARG A 312 -8.07 11.37 -33.31
N THR A 313 -7.18 12.28 -32.94
CA THR A 313 -6.52 12.37 -31.63
C THR A 313 -7.39 13.05 -30.56
N SER A 314 -6.99 13.02 -29.29
CA SER A 314 -7.67 13.76 -28.20
C SER A 314 -7.83 15.27 -28.49
N LEU A 315 -6.92 15.87 -29.24
CA LEU A 315 -6.99 17.29 -29.60
C LEU A 315 -8.09 17.58 -30.64
N HIS A 316 -8.37 16.63 -31.55
CA HIS A 316 -9.54 16.71 -32.45
C HIS A 316 -10.84 16.73 -31.65
N TYR A 317 -10.95 15.92 -30.59
CA TYR A 317 -12.13 15.89 -29.73
C TYR A 317 -12.28 17.21 -28.97
N ALA A 318 -11.19 17.73 -28.40
CA ALA A 318 -11.19 19.02 -27.70
C ALA A 318 -11.57 20.20 -28.60
N SER A 319 -11.28 20.15 -29.91
CA SER A 319 -11.68 21.19 -30.87
C SER A 319 -13.20 21.38 -31.01
N THR A 320 -13.97 20.38 -30.59
CA THR A 320 -15.45 20.41 -30.67
C THR A 320 -16.12 20.91 -29.38
N VAL A 321 -15.35 21.05 -28.29
CA VAL A 321 -15.86 21.46 -26.98
C VAL A 321 -15.96 22.98 -26.92
N LYS A 322 -17.07 23.49 -26.38
CA LYS A 322 -17.34 24.93 -26.22
C LYS A 322 -16.89 25.42 -24.85
N ASP A 323 -15.58 25.46 -24.62
CA ASP A 323 -14.96 25.85 -23.35
C ASP A 323 -13.95 27.00 -23.48
N ASP A 324 -14.12 27.84 -24.49
CA ASP A 324 -13.16 28.90 -24.86
C ASP A 324 -11.73 28.39 -25.18
N GLY A 325 -11.61 27.09 -25.50
CA GLY A 325 -10.35 26.43 -25.86
C GLY A 325 -9.49 26.05 -24.66
N HIS A 326 -10.05 25.96 -23.45
CA HIS A 326 -9.30 25.59 -22.25
C HIS A 326 -8.74 24.16 -22.32
N LEU A 327 -9.56 23.17 -22.67
CA LEU A 327 -9.15 21.78 -22.87
C LEU A 327 -8.19 21.64 -24.03
N TYR A 328 -8.39 22.40 -25.09
CA TYR A 328 -7.49 22.43 -26.24
C TYR A 328 -6.08 22.89 -25.83
N LYS A 329 -5.96 24.02 -25.13
CA LYS A 329 -4.68 24.53 -24.60
C LYS A 329 -4.07 23.61 -23.56
N LEU A 330 -4.89 22.98 -22.72
CA LEU A 330 -4.41 22.00 -21.73
C LEU A 330 -3.70 20.83 -22.44
N LEU A 331 -4.36 20.22 -23.41
CA LEU A 331 -3.80 19.10 -24.16
C LEU A 331 -2.59 19.49 -25.02
N GLU A 332 -2.60 20.71 -25.59
CA GLU A 332 -1.45 21.31 -26.27
C GLU A 332 -0.25 21.45 -25.31
N SER A 333 -0.47 21.99 -24.10
CA SER A 333 0.58 22.11 -23.07
C SER A 333 1.12 20.76 -22.58
N CYS A 334 0.32 19.69 -22.68
CA CYS A 334 0.74 18.33 -22.39
C CYS A 334 1.49 17.65 -23.56
N GLY A 335 1.67 18.34 -24.70
CA GLY A 335 2.43 17.84 -25.85
C GLY A 335 1.60 17.14 -26.93
N SER A 336 0.29 17.44 -27.03
CA SER A 336 -0.53 16.93 -28.13
C SER A 336 -0.14 17.56 -29.46
N ASP A 337 -0.04 16.74 -30.51
CA ASP A 337 0.28 17.24 -31.86
C ASP A 337 -0.94 17.90 -32.51
N GLU A 338 -0.78 19.17 -32.80
CA GLU A 338 -1.77 20.01 -33.46
C GLU A 338 -1.78 19.86 -34.98
N LYS A 339 -0.73 19.26 -35.55
CA LYS A 339 -0.61 18.99 -36.98
C LYS A 339 -1.07 17.59 -37.36
N ALA A 340 -1.41 16.75 -36.39
CA ALA A 340 -1.94 15.41 -36.66
C ALA A 340 -3.19 15.51 -37.54
N GLU A 341 -3.22 14.77 -38.64
CA GLU A 341 -4.34 14.74 -39.57
C GLU A 341 -5.17 13.47 -39.36
N ASP A 342 -6.49 13.63 -39.36
CA ASP A 342 -7.42 12.50 -39.38
C ASP A 342 -7.48 11.84 -40.78
N LYS A 343 -8.28 10.78 -40.92
CA LYS A 343 -8.46 10.07 -42.21
C LYS A 343 -9.08 10.93 -43.30
N HIS A 344 -9.63 12.09 -42.96
CA HIS A 344 -10.15 13.07 -43.91
C HIS A 344 -9.11 14.14 -44.29
N GLY A 345 -7.88 14.06 -43.74
CA GLY A 345 -6.81 15.03 -43.99
C GLY A 345 -6.98 16.34 -43.22
N HIS A 346 -7.79 16.36 -42.16
CA HIS A 346 -8.05 17.57 -41.37
C HIS A 346 -7.33 17.51 -40.02
N SER A 347 -6.78 18.65 -39.60
CA SER A 347 -6.12 18.80 -38.30
C SER A 347 -7.07 19.33 -37.20
N PRO A 348 -6.71 19.23 -35.91
CA PRO A 348 -7.48 19.85 -34.82
C PRO A 348 -7.75 21.34 -35.04
N ARG A 349 -6.77 22.09 -35.57
CA ARG A 349 -6.94 23.51 -35.92
C ARG A 349 -7.96 23.76 -37.01
N PHE A 350 -8.07 22.84 -37.98
CA PHE A 350 -9.05 22.95 -39.04
C PHE A 350 -10.47 22.93 -38.45
N TYR A 351 -10.74 22.01 -37.51
CA TYR A 351 -12.04 21.89 -36.87
C TYR A 351 -12.37 23.03 -35.90
N LEU A 352 -11.38 23.66 -35.27
CA LEU A 352 -11.58 24.91 -34.50
C LEU A 352 -12.13 26.06 -35.38
N LYS A 353 -11.75 26.10 -36.66
CA LYS A 353 -12.19 27.14 -37.61
C LYS A 353 -13.46 26.76 -38.38
N ASN A 354 -13.73 25.46 -38.52
CA ASN A 354 -14.83 24.90 -39.29
C ASN A 354 -15.70 24.01 -38.37
N THR A 355 -16.32 24.63 -37.37
CA THR A 355 -17.09 23.94 -36.31
C THR A 355 -18.34 23.20 -36.83
N ASP A 356 -18.75 23.46 -38.07
CA ASP A 356 -19.82 22.77 -38.78
C ASP A 356 -19.40 21.39 -39.31
N LYS A 357 -18.09 21.14 -39.47
CA LYS A 357 -17.56 19.89 -40.05
C LYS A 357 -17.38 18.75 -39.05
N LEU A 358 -17.19 19.07 -37.77
CA LEU A 358 -17.12 18.10 -36.68
C LEU A 358 -17.79 18.68 -35.45
N SER A 359 -18.91 18.07 -35.02
CA SER A 359 -19.67 18.55 -33.87
C SER A 359 -19.53 17.60 -32.68
N LEU A 360 -19.57 18.15 -31.46
CA LEU A 360 -19.57 17.37 -30.22
C LEU A 360 -20.73 16.36 -30.20
N LYS A 361 -21.89 16.74 -30.74
CA LYS A 361 -23.08 15.87 -30.84
C LYS A 361 -22.82 14.65 -31.74
N THR A 362 -22.07 14.84 -32.83
CA THR A 362 -21.64 13.74 -33.71
C THR A 362 -20.73 12.77 -32.95
N LEU A 363 -19.76 13.30 -32.19
CA LEU A 363 -18.85 12.48 -31.38
C LEU A 363 -19.56 11.75 -30.23
N GLN A 364 -20.50 12.41 -29.55
CA GLN A 364 -21.35 11.81 -28.51
C GLN A 364 -22.18 10.64 -29.06
N SER A 365 -22.81 10.80 -30.23
CA SER A 365 -23.59 9.73 -30.84
C SER A 365 -22.77 8.49 -31.21
N ASN A 366 -21.48 8.66 -31.47
CA ASN A 366 -20.57 7.54 -31.74
C ASN A 366 -20.22 6.78 -30.46
N VAL A 367 -20.05 7.48 -29.33
CA VAL A 367 -19.85 6.86 -28.00
C VAL A 367 -21.13 6.16 -27.52
N GLU A 368 -22.30 6.78 -27.74
CA GLU A 368 -23.59 6.17 -27.38
C GLU A 368 -23.86 4.89 -28.19
N ARG A 369 -23.53 4.86 -29.48
CA ARG A 369 -23.65 3.63 -30.29
C ARG A 369 -22.69 2.51 -29.82
N ALA A 370 -21.51 2.86 -29.30
CA ALA A 370 -20.56 1.90 -28.73
C ALA A 370 -21.13 1.24 -27.46
N THR A 371 -21.82 2.02 -26.60
CA THR A 371 -22.44 1.48 -25.38
C THR A 371 -23.62 0.54 -25.62
N PHE A 372 -24.22 0.52 -26.84
CA PHE A 372 -25.33 -0.36 -27.19
C PHE A 372 -24.92 -1.73 -27.75
N HIS A 373 -23.63 -1.93 -28.09
CA HIS A 373 -23.11 -3.21 -28.63
C HIS A 373 -22.12 -3.89 -27.68
N SER A 374 -21.99 -3.37 -26.46
CA SER A 374 -21.16 -3.91 -25.38
C SER A 374 -22.01 -4.24 -24.15
N ASP A 375 -23.14 -4.92 -24.35
CA ASP A 375 -23.68 -5.76 -23.27
C ASP A 375 -22.97 -7.12 -23.38
N PRO A 376 -22.01 -7.44 -22.49
CA PRO A 376 -21.54 -8.80 -22.38
C PRO A 376 -22.70 -9.69 -21.92
N PRO A 377 -22.71 -10.98 -22.29
CA PRO A 377 -23.68 -11.93 -21.74
C PRO A 377 -23.73 -11.77 -20.21
N GLN A 378 -24.94 -11.57 -19.69
CA GLN A 378 -25.21 -11.37 -18.25
C GLN A 378 -24.74 -12.61 -17.48
N ILE A 379 -23.58 -12.51 -16.83
CA ILE A 379 -22.92 -13.64 -16.14
C ILE A 379 -22.70 -13.30 -14.66
N SER A 380 -23.10 -14.24 -13.81
CA SER A 380 -23.08 -14.13 -12.36
C SER A 380 -21.65 -14.04 -11.81
N LEU A 381 -21.46 -13.13 -10.86
CA LEU A 381 -20.21 -12.94 -10.13
C LEU A 381 -20.10 -14.02 -9.06
N ASN A 382 -19.41 -15.12 -9.38
CA ASN A 382 -19.03 -16.15 -8.41
C ASN A 382 -17.51 -16.26 -8.30
N GLU A 383 -17.06 -16.48 -7.06
CA GLU A 383 -15.68 -16.44 -6.60
C GLU A 383 -14.75 -17.44 -7.33
N GLY A 384 -14.08 -16.98 -8.39
CA GLY A 384 -12.94 -17.67 -9.02
C GLY A 384 -11.66 -16.84 -9.12
N LEU A 385 -11.72 -15.52 -8.88
CA LEU A 385 -10.62 -14.60 -9.22
C LEU A 385 -9.62 -14.32 -8.10
N LYS A 386 -9.76 -14.95 -6.93
CA LYS A 386 -8.78 -14.82 -5.83
C LYS A 386 -7.57 -15.76 -5.96
N SER A 387 -7.59 -16.77 -6.85
CA SER A 387 -6.46 -17.71 -6.97
C SER A 387 -5.47 -17.42 -8.11
N ASN A 388 -5.84 -16.64 -9.14
CA ASN A 388 -4.97 -16.46 -10.32
C ASN A 388 -4.28 -15.09 -10.42
N ALA A 389 -4.64 -14.11 -9.58
CA ALA A 389 -3.97 -12.81 -9.53
C ALA A 389 -2.52 -12.85 -8.97
N ALA A 390 -2.16 -13.93 -8.25
CA ALA A 390 -0.79 -14.17 -7.80
C ALA A 390 0.10 -14.77 -8.90
N LYS A 391 -0.53 -15.34 -9.91
CA LYS A 391 0.06 -16.16 -10.97
C LYS A 391 0.37 -15.34 -12.23
N ALA A 392 -0.55 -14.44 -12.62
CA ALA A 392 -0.38 -13.41 -13.67
C ALA A 392 0.79 -12.38 -13.50
N LYS A 393 1.69 -12.58 -12.53
CA LYS A 393 2.83 -11.73 -12.19
C LYS A 393 4.10 -12.01 -13.01
N ASN A 394 4.21 -13.13 -13.73
CA ASN A 394 5.47 -13.53 -14.40
C ASN A 394 5.65 -12.98 -15.84
N TRP A 395 4.59 -12.83 -16.62
CA TRP A 395 4.72 -12.65 -18.08
C TRP A 395 5.38 -11.33 -18.57
N MET A 396 5.24 -10.20 -17.88
CA MET A 396 5.91 -8.94 -18.31
C MET A 396 7.42 -8.90 -17.99
N GLY A 397 7.90 -9.81 -17.13
CA GLY A 397 9.33 -10.00 -16.88
C GLY A 397 10.04 -10.71 -18.03
N HIS A 398 9.33 -11.63 -18.70
CA HIS A 398 9.84 -12.39 -19.84
C HIS A 398 9.90 -11.54 -21.12
N LEU A 399 8.91 -10.69 -21.37
CA LEU A 399 8.94 -9.73 -22.49
C LEU A 399 10.13 -8.76 -22.43
N ALA A 400 10.48 -8.29 -21.23
CA ALA A 400 11.65 -7.42 -21.02
C ALA A 400 13.00 -8.15 -21.19
N HIS A 401 13.02 -9.46 -20.98
CA HIS A 401 14.17 -10.33 -21.18
C HIS A 401 14.36 -10.68 -22.68
N GLU A 402 13.27 -10.83 -23.43
CA GLU A 402 13.30 -11.21 -24.85
C GLU A 402 13.58 -10.04 -25.81
N ILE A 403 13.13 -8.83 -25.48
CA ILE A 403 13.55 -7.59 -26.18
C ILE A 403 15.07 -7.38 -26.08
N LYS A 404 15.67 -7.80 -24.95
CA LYS A 404 17.12 -7.77 -24.74
C LYS A 404 17.87 -8.88 -25.47
N SER A 405 17.25 -10.04 -25.73
CA SER A 405 17.92 -11.19 -26.35
C SER A 405 17.93 -11.15 -27.89
N LYS A 406 16.99 -10.45 -28.53
CA LYS A 406 16.85 -10.36 -30.01
C LYS A 406 17.50 -9.14 -30.68
N GLY A 407 18.17 -8.26 -29.93
CA GLY A 407 19.08 -7.25 -30.51
C GLY A 407 18.46 -6.21 -31.46
N LEU A 408 17.18 -5.86 -31.29
CA LEU A 408 16.53 -4.79 -32.06
C LEU A 408 16.94 -3.43 -31.48
N GLN A 409 17.64 -2.61 -32.29
CA GLN A 409 18.03 -1.25 -31.92
C GLN A 409 16.79 -0.36 -31.72
N VAL A 410 16.53 0.03 -30.48
CA VAL A 410 15.68 1.19 -30.18
C VAL A 410 16.58 2.43 -30.20
N ASN A 411 16.75 3.02 -31.38
CA ASN A 411 17.33 4.35 -31.50
C ASN A 411 16.22 5.41 -31.33
N GLN A 412 16.54 6.44 -30.56
CA GLN A 412 15.81 7.68 -30.28
C GLN A 412 14.61 7.56 -29.33
N ILE A 413 14.82 7.95 -28.06
CA ILE A 413 14.32 9.20 -27.44
C ILE A 413 14.93 9.24 -26.02
N ASN A 414 16.17 9.72 -25.93
CA ASN A 414 16.71 10.36 -24.74
C ASN A 414 16.84 11.84 -25.10
N SER A 415 15.82 12.63 -24.81
CA SER A 415 15.95 14.10 -24.77
C SER A 415 14.63 14.69 -24.27
N PHE A 416 14.41 14.72 -22.95
CA PHE A 416 13.67 15.80 -22.30
C PHE A 416 13.83 15.82 -20.77
N ASP A 417 14.36 14.75 -20.14
CA ASP A 417 14.61 14.71 -18.69
C ASP A 417 16.00 15.28 -18.28
N GLU A 418 16.93 15.50 -19.21
CA GLU A 418 18.29 16.00 -18.88
C GLU A 418 18.36 17.52 -18.64
N ALA A 419 17.29 18.27 -18.90
CA ALA A 419 17.30 19.73 -18.77
C ALA A 419 16.92 20.27 -17.38
N TYR A 420 16.53 19.41 -16.42
CA TYR A 420 16.15 19.86 -15.07
C TYR A 420 16.73 19.04 -13.92
N GLU A 421 17.47 17.96 -14.19
CA GLU A 421 18.25 17.20 -13.18
C GLU A 421 19.75 17.54 -13.18
N SER A 422 20.21 18.44 -14.06
CA SER A 422 21.62 18.81 -14.22
C SER A 422 22.16 19.89 -13.27
N SER A 423 21.38 20.29 -12.25
CA SER A 423 21.88 21.15 -11.18
C SER A 423 21.31 20.76 -9.83
N GLU A 424 21.85 19.69 -9.23
CA GLU A 424 22.34 19.67 -7.86
C GLU A 424 22.66 18.22 -7.44
N TYR A 425 23.87 18.04 -6.91
CA TYR A 425 24.55 16.77 -6.62
C TYR A 425 25.11 16.09 -7.88
N GLU A 426 26.27 16.58 -8.33
CA GLU A 426 27.17 15.81 -9.17
C GLU A 426 27.36 14.41 -8.55
N GLU A 427 27.25 13.38 -9.39
CA GLU A 427 27.62 12.01 -9.06
C GLU A 427 29.13 11.93 -8.79
N ASP A 428 29.56 12.34 -7.59
CA ASP A 428 30.95 12.16 -7.18
C ASP A 428 31.00 11.38 -5.86
N GLY A 429 31.53 10.15 -5.94
CA GLY A 429 31.89 9.33 -4.77
C GLY A 429 31.40 7.87 -4.74
N SER A 430 30.43 7.44 -5.55
CA SER A 430 29.96 6.06 -5.51
C SER A 430 30.78 5.13 -6.40
N LYS A 431 31.34 4.06 -5.84
CA LYS A 431 31.86 2.94 -6.62
C LYS A 431 30.71 2.01 -7.02
N GLU A 432 30.66 1.59 -8.29
CA GLU A 432 29.88 0.42 -8.71
C GLU A 432 30.59 -0.87 -8.24
N ASP A 433 30.82 -1.01 -6.93
CA ASP A 433 31.35 -2.25 -6.37
C ASP A 433 30.20 -3.23 -6.08
N GLN A 434 30.43 -4.50 -6.43
CA GLN A 434 29.43 -5.57 -6.46
C GLN A 434 28.87 -5.86 -5.06
N VAL A 435 27.68 -5.36 -4.76
CA VAL A 435 26.80 -5.97 -3.76
C VAL A 435 26.77 -7.47 -4.05
N ASP A 436 27.15 -8.30 -3.08
CA ASP A 436 27.25 -9.73 -3.28
C ASP A 436 25.89 -10.35 -3.61
N ASN A 437 25.91 -11.50 -4.28
CA ASN A 437 24.68 -12.16 -4.75
C ASN A 437 23.74 -12.56 -3.61
N GLU A 438 24.26 -12.89 -2.43
CA GLU A 438 23.45 -13.26 -1.26
C GLU A 438 22.69 -12.03 -0.75
N THR A 439 23.37 -10.90 -0.60
CA THR A 439 22.75 -9.62 -0.23
C THR A 439 21.71 -9.18 -1.27
N LEU A 440 21.99 -9.31 -2.57
CA LEU A 440 21.01 -9.02 -3.63
C LEU A 440 19.79 -9.96 -3.56
N GLN A 441 19.98 -11.24 -3.23
CA GLN A 441 18.89 -12.19 -3.09
C GLN A 441 18.00 -11.87 -1.88
N ARG A 442 18.62 -11.50 -0.75
CA ARG A 442 17.93 -11.05 0.46
C ARG A 442 17.17 -9.75 0.22
N LEU A 443 17.79 -8.77 -0.44
CA LEU A 443 17.16 -7.52 -0.90
C LEU A 443 15.97 -7.79 -1.82
N THR A 444 16.12 -8.69 -2.79
CA THR A 444 15.03 -9.07 -3.69
C THR A 444 13.86 -9.70 -2.91
N THR A 445 14.16 -10.50 -1.89
CA THR A 445 13.15 -11.12 -1.02
C THR A 445 12.41 -10.07 -0.18
N ALA A 446 13.15 -9.17 0.46
CA ALA A 446 12.62 -8.05 1.23
C ALA A 446 11.72 -7.14 0.36
N TYR A 447 12.18 -6.79 -0.83
CA TYR A 447 11.42 -5.99 -1.78
C TYR A 447 10.14 -6.69 -2.26
N ARG A 448 10.18 -7.99 -2.54
CA ARG A 448 8.97 -8.77 -2.89
C ARG A 448 7.95 -8.82 -1.76
N ARG A 449 8.41 -9.00 -0.51
CA ARG A 449 7.56 -8.98 0.68
C ARG A 449 6.83 -7.63 0.81
N LEU A 450 7.57 -6.54 0.67
CA LEU A 450 7.02 -5.18 0.68
C LEU A 450 6.00 -4.94 -0.47
N LEU A 451 6.30 -5.39 -1.69
CA LEU A 451 5.39 -5.28 -2.84
C LEU A 451 4.08 -6.06 -2.65
N TRP A 452 4.10 -7.16 -1.90
CA TRP A 452 2.93 -8.00 -1.68
C TRP A 452 2.12 -7.62 -0.45
N ALA A 453 2.65 -6.76 0.41
CA ALA A 453 1.99 -6.25 1.60
C ALA A 453 0.88 -5.24 1.26
N ARG A 454 -0.29 -5.70 0.78
CA ARG A 454 -1.37 -4.84 0.26
C ARG A 454 -1.80 -3.75 1.24
N ASP A 455 -1.87 -4.07 2.52
CA ASP A 455 -2.39 -3.16 3.55
C ASP A 455 -1.35 -2.18 4.09
N SER A 456 -0.05 -2.41 3.83
CA SER A 456 1.02 -1.51 4.30
C SER A 456 0.88 -0.11 3.70
N GLN A 457 0.90 0.91 4.58
CA GLN A 457 0.87 2.33 4.23
C GLN A 457 2.25 3.02 4.40
N SER A 458 3.31 2.23 4.60
CA SER A 458 4.66 2.75 4.84
C SER A 458 5.15 3.67 3.71
N LEU A 459 5.86 4.74 4.07
CA LEU A 459 6.54 5.60 3.11
C LEU A 459 7.58 4.83 2.29
N LEU A 460 8.26 3.85 2.90
CA LEU A 460 9.11 2.89 2.20
C LEU A 460 8.37 2.22 1.03
N LYS A 461 7.22 1.58 1.27
CA LYS A 461 6.45 0.91 0.20
C LYS A 461 5.98 1.90 -0.86
N ARG A 462 5.57 3.10 -0.43
CA ARG A 462 5.09 4.15 -1.34
C ARG A 462 6.18 4.62 -2.30
N PHE A 463 7.42 4.80 -1.84
CA PHE A 463 8.49 5.44 -2.61
C PHE A 463 9.57 4.52 -3.15
N LEU A 464 9.71 3.29 -2.63
CA LEU A 464 10.55 2.26 -3.23
C LEU A 464 9.86 1.64 -4.45
N THR A 465 9.68 2.46 -5.48
CA THR A 465 9.12 2.02 -6.77
C THR A 465 10.08 1.07 -7.49
N PRO A 466 9.63 0.28 -8.48
CA PRO A 466 10.52 -0.53 -9.29
C PRO A 466 11.66 0.26 -9.95
N LYS A 467 11.41 1.52 -10.35
CA LYS A 467 12.44 2.42 -10.91
C LYS A 467 13.50 2.76 -9.87
N VAL A 468 13.08 3.14 -8.66
CA VAL A 468 13.97 3.48 -7.55
C VAL A 468 14.75 2.26 -7.07
N TYR A 469 14.08 1.12 -6.89
CA TYR A 469 14.70 -0.16 -6.54
C TYR A 469 15.79 -0.54 -7.55
N ASN A 470 15.47 -0.58 -8.85
CA ASN A 470 16.43 -0.97 -9.88
C ASN A 470 17.64 -0.04 -9.96
N ARG A 471 17.43 1.27 -9.73
CA ARG A 471 18.50 2.27 -9.67
C ARG A 471 19.44 2.07 -8.48
N LEU A 472 18.90 1.65 -7.33
CA LEU A 472 19.62 1.66 -6.05
C LEU A 472 20.13 0.28 -5.59
N GLN A 473 19.60 -0.84 -6.11
CA GLN A 473 19.86 -2.18 -5.57
C GLN A 473 21.34 -2.63 -5.58
N LYS A 474 22.19 -2.01 -6.40
CA LYS A 474 23.63 -2.30 -6.49
C LYS A 474 24.52 -1.18 -5.92
N ARG A 475 23.92 -0.16 -5.32
CA ARG A 475 24.67 0.98 -4.76
C ARG A 475 25.09 0.65 -3.33
N VAL A 476 26.29 1.09 -2.99
CA VAL A 476 26.90 0.94 -1.67
C VAL A 476 27.42 2.31 -1.24
N SER A 477 27.21 2.67 0.02
CA SER A 477 27.80 3.86 0.63
C SER A 477 29.30 3.68 0.90
N THR A 478 29.95 4.76 1.32
CA THR A 478 31.38 4.81 1.64
C THR A 478 31.78 3.81 2.74
N GLU A 479 30.92 3.63 3.75
CA GLU A 479 31.15 2.73 4.89
C GLU A 479 30.60 1.30 4.66
N GLY A 480 30.09 1.00 3.46
CA GLY A 480 29.64 -0.34 3.09
C GLY A 480 28.14 -0.61 3.29
N GLY A 481 27.35 0.41 3.63
CA GLY A 481 25.89 0.31 3.75
C GLY A 481 25.20 0.09 2.41
N THR A 482 24.28 -0.87 2.36
CA THR A 482 23.55 -1.27 1.15
C THR A 482 22.08 -0.85 1.19
N LEU A 483 21.37 -0.96 0.05
CA LEU A 483 19.92 -0.76 0.04
C LEU A 483 19.20 -1.78 0.94
N LEU A 484 19.75 -2.99 1.14
CA LEU A 484 19.18 -3.96 2.08
C LEU A 484 19.16 -3.38 3.48
N ASP A 485 20.30 -2.87 3.96
CA ASP A 485 20.41 -2.28 5.31
C ASP A 485 19.44 -1.10 5.48
N VAL A 486 19.19 -0.35 4.40
CA VAL A 486 18.23 0.76 4.42
C VAL A 486 16.79 0.31 4.62
N VAL A 487 16.37 -0.76 3.93
CA VAL A 487 14.94 -1.12 3.80
C VAL A 487 14.53 -2.32 4.65
N HIS A 488 15.47 -3.06 5.22
CA HIS A 488 15.23 -4.35 5.88
C HIS A 488 14.19 -4.22 7.00
N SER A 489 14.30 -3.19 7.84
CA SER A 489 13.38 -2.95 8.96
C SER A 489 11.92 -2.85 8.51
N GLY A 490 11.62 -2.00 7.51
CA GLY A 490 10.25 -1.82 7.01
C GLY A 490 9.77 -2.89 6.03
N ALA A 491 10.68 -3.68 5.45
CA ALA A 491 10.31 -4.85 4.67
C ALA A 491 9.91 -6.04 5.54
N GLU A 492 10.50 -6.16 6.74
CA GLU A 492 10.13 -7.17 7.73
C GLU A 492 8.89 -6.77 8.53
N ILE A 493 8.84 -5.54 9.04
CA ILE A 493 7.71 -5.01 9.83
C ILE A 493 6.86 -4.09 8.95
N LEU A 494 5.84 -4.67 8.34
CA LEU A 494 5.04 -4.03 7.29
C LEU A 494 4.05 -2.96 7.80
N ASP A 495 3.77 -2.96 9.10
CA ASP A 495 2.91 -2.00 9.81
C ASP A 495 3.68 -0.77 10.32
N THR A 496 4.68 -0.34 9.56
CA THR A 496 5.49 0.85 9.89
C THR A 496 5.01 2.07 9.10
N THR A 497 5.15 3.26 9.68
CA THR A 497 4.87 4.51 8.98
C THR A 497 6.00 4.88 8.02
N ILE A 498 7.28 4.72 8.41
CA ILE A 498 8.44 5.17 7.62
C ILE A 498 9.11 3.99 6.91
N GLY A 499 9.71 3.07 7.68
CA GLY A 499 10.29 1.82 7.19
C GLY A 499 11.73 1.87 6.64
N VAL A 500 12.40 3.03 6.67
CA VAL A 500 13.81 3.16 6.25
C VAL A 500 14.71 3.62 7.38
N LEU A 501 15.95 3.16 7.36
CA LEU A 501 17.04 3.58 8.25
C LEU A 501 18.27 3.91 7.40
N ALA A 502 19.07 4.90 7.78
CA ALA A 502 20.37 5.12 7.14
C ALA A 502 21.41 4.23 7.83
N PRO A 503 22.18 3.38 7.10
CA PRO A 503 23.28 2.64 7.72
C PRO A 503 24.49 3.53 8.04
N ASP A 504 24.64 4.67 7.37
CA ASP A 504 25.70 5.65 7.63
C ASP A 504 25.32 7.06 7.12
N ARG A 505 26.21 8.03 7.34
CA ARG A 505 26.01 9.43 6.95
C ARG A 505 25.85 9.65 5.44
N ASP A 506 26.54 8.85 4.62
CA ASP A 506 26.59 9.03 3.16
C ASP A 506 25.40 8.34 2.47
N SER A 507 24.69 7.48 3.18
CA SER A 507 23.48 6.80 2.71
C SER A 507 22.39 7.75 2.24
N TYR A 508 22.22 8.91 2.88
CA TYR A 508 21.26 9.92 2.40
C TYR A 508 21.61 10.47 1.02
N LYS A 509 22.90 10.52 0.66
CA LYS A 509 23.36 10.94 -0.67
C LYS A 509 23.24 9.79 -1.68
N VAL A 510 23.71 8.61 -1.31
CA VAL A 510 23.73 7.44 -2.20
C VAL A 510 22.32 6.94 -2.54
N PHE A 511 21.43 6.91 -1.55
CA PHE A 511 20.05 6.45 -1.70
C PHE A 511 19.06 7.63 -1.76
N TRP A 512 19.53 8.82 -2.14
CA TRP A 512 18.73 10.04 -2.25
C TRP A 512 17.40 9.88 -3.01
N PRO A 513 17.33 9.13 -4.14
CA PRO A 513 16.06 8.91 -4.84
C PRO A 513 14.96 8.24 -3.99
N LEU A 514 15.33 7.51 -2.92
CA LEU A 514 14.40 6.96 -1.95
C LEU A 514 14.18 7.90 -0.76
N PHE A 515 15.26 8.44 -0.18
CA PHE A 515 15.17 9.29 1.02
C PHE A 515 14.49 10.64 0.76
N LYS A 516 14.74 11.28 -0.39
CA LYS A 516 14.18 12.60 -0.73
C LYS A 516 12.65 12.69 -0.52
N PRO A 517 11.82 11.86 -1.18
CA PRO A 517 10.37 11.94 -1.01
C PRO A 517 9.90 11.49 0.38
N ILE A 518 10.65 10.63 1.06
CA ILE A 518 10.38 10.20 2.44
C ILE A 518 10.57 11.37 3.41
N ILE A 519 11.72 12.05 3.37
CA ILE A 519 12.04 13.22 4.19
C ILE A 519 11.01 14.33 3.93
N ALA A 520 10.70 14.61 2.66
CA ALA A 520 9.67 15.59 2.30
C ALA A 520 8.30 15.27 2.92
N SER A 521 7.93 13.98 2.95
CA SER A 521 6.65 13.52 3.50
C SER A 521 6.61 13.59 5.03
N ILE A 522 7.67 13.15 5.72
CA ILE A 522 7.75 13.14 7.19
C ILE A 522 7.71 14.57 7.74
N HIS A 523 8.46 15.48 7.13
CA HIS A 523 8.61 16.85 7.65
C HIS A 523 7.65 17.84 7.01
N HIS A 524 6.75 17.40 6.13
CA HIS A 524 5.81 18.26 5.41
C HIS A 524 6.50 19.43 4.70
N VAL A 525 7.66 19.17 4.08
CA VAL A 525 8.44 20.15 3.33
C VAL A 525 8.24 19.90 1.85
N HIS A 526 7.89 20.94 1.09
CA HIS A 526 7.81 20.84 -0.36
C HIS A 526 9.18 20.53 -0.95
N GLU A 527 9.27 19.49 -1.80
CA GLU A 527 10.54 18.98 -2.34
C GLU A 527 11.48 20.01 -2.96
N PRO A 528 11.02 21.05 -3.70
CA PRO A 528 11.92 22.08 -4.23
C PRO A 528 12.67 22.87 -3.16
N ASN A 529 12.18 22.86 -1.92
CA ASN A 529 12.76 23.54 -0.76
C ASN A 529 13.34 22.55 0.26
N LEU A 530 13.66 21.31 -0.15
CA LEU A 530 14.17 20.27 0.75
C LEU A 530 15.63 20.52 1.13
N HIS A 531 15.84 21.52 1.98
CA HIS A 531 17.14 21.92 2.49
C HIS A 531 17.01 22.38 3.94
N GLN A 532 17.95 21.99 4.78
CA GLN A 532 18.01 22.44 6.17
C GLN A 532 18.59 23.86 6.25
N PRO A 533 17.90 24.81 6.90
CA PRO A 533 18.46 26.13 7.16
C PRO A 533 19.76 26.05 7.98
N LYS A 534 20.60 27.09 7.90
CA LYS A 534 21.78 27.19 8.76
C LYS A 534 21.38 27.11 10.24
N LEU A 535 22.22 26.39 11.01
CA LEU A 535 22.11 26.28 12.47
C LEU A 535 21.91 27.66 13.09
N ALA A 536 20.81 27.83 13.82
CA ALA A 536 20.43 29.12 14.40
C ALA A 536 19.69 28.92 15.72
N TRP A 537 20.42 29.05 16.82
CA TRP A 537 19.87 29.05 18.18
C TRP A 537 19.21 30.38 18.55
N ALA A 538 18.17 30.31 19.37
CA ALA A 538 17.58 31.49 19.97
C ALA A 538 18.38 31.90 21.21
N ASP A 539 18.47 33.21 21.48
CA ASP A 539 18.92 33.66 22.81
C ASP A 539 17.87 33.22 23.83
N ALA A 540 18.29 32.46 24.85
CA ALA A 540 17.40 31.98 25.90
C ALA A 540 16.62 33.11 26.57
N LYS A 541 17.16 34.34 26.63
CA LYS A 541 16.47 35.53 27.15
C LYS A 541 15.22 35.93 26.36
N LYS A 542 15.08 35.46 25.11
CA LYS A 542 13.85 35.67 24.32
C LYS A 542 12.69 34.85 24.87
N PHE A 543 12.99 33.74 25.55
CA PHE A 543 12.00 32.89 26.18
C PHE A 543 11.97 33.17 27.68
N GLY A 544 10.76 33.35 28.21
CA GLY A 544 10.51 33.18 29.64
C GLY A 544 9.88 31.81 29.89
N ASP A 545 9.28 31.66 31.05
CA ASP A 545 8.34 30.57 31.29
C ASP A 545 6.97 30.88 30.64
N LEU A 546 6.11 29.87 30.51
CA LEU A 546 4.79 30.00 29.88
C LEU A 546 3.80 30.80 30.75
N GLY A 547 4.10 30.99 32.03
CA GLY A 547 3.31 31.71 33.02
C GLY A 547 2.10 30.94 33.56
N SER A 548 2.15 29.60 33.61
CA SER A 548 0.97 28.78 33.96
C SER A 548 1.28 27.56 34.83
N LYS A 549 0.45 27.35 35.86
CA LYS A 549 0.48 26.15 36.70
C LYS A 549 -0.04 24.89 36.00
N LEU A 550 -0.60 25.03 34.81
CA LEU A 550 -1.05 23.89 34.00
C LEU A 550 0.12 23.14 33.37
N VAL A 551 1.32 23.72 33.31
CA VAL A 551 2.51 23.04 32.77
C VAL A 551 3.09 22.14 33.84
N HIS A 552 3.19 20.84 33.55
CA HIS A 552 3.72 19.83 34.46
C HIS A 552 5.17 19.47 34.19
N GLN A 553 5.62 19.56 32.93
CA GLN A 553 6.97 19.19 32.54
C GLN A 553 7.36 19.88 31.23
N VAL A 554 8.63 20.26 31.14
CA VAL A 554 9.29 20.69 29.91
C VAL A 554 10.46 19.75 29.64
N GLU A 555 10.57 19.26 28.42
CA GLU A 555 11.65 18.36 27.99
C GLU A 555 12.25 18.83 26.66
N PHE A 556 13.57 18.93 26.62
CA PHE A 556 14.36 19.15 25.41
C PHE A 556 15.15 17.89 25.10
N VAL A 557 15.02 17.40 23.87
CA VAL A 557 15.73 16.23 23.38
C VAL A 557 16.56 16.61 22.17
N ALA A 558 17.85 16.26 22.18
CA ALA A 558 18.71 16.24 21.01
C ALA A 558 19.12 14.81 20.67
N VAL A 559 18.94 14.43 19.42
CA VAL A 559 19.56 13.25 18.83
C VAL A 559 20.82 13.67 18.09
N ARG A 560 21.94 13.01 18.40
CA ARG A 560 23.24 13.29 17.78
C ARG A 560 23.96 12.00 17.45
N SER A 561 24.61 12.00 16.30
CA SER A 561 25.51 10.93 15.87
C SER A 561 26.93 11.44 15.77
N LEU A 562 27.90 10.63 16.18
CA LEU A 562 29.33 10.95 16.07
C LEU A 562 29.83 10.67 14.65
N SER A 563 30.57 11.62 14.06
CA SER A 563 30.93 11.55 12.64
C SER A 563 31.96 10.47 12.28
N GLU A 564 32.70 9.92 13.24
CA GLU A 564 33.66 8.83 13.01
C GLU A 564 33.03 7.45 12.83
N TYR A 565 31.78 7.27 13.24
CA TYR A 565 31.15 5.96 13.30
C TYR A 565 29.97 5.87 12.31
N PRO A 566 29.77 4.71 11.65
CA PRO A 566 28.53 4.45 10.95
C PRO A 566 27.38 4.25 11.95
N PHE A 567 26.16 4.05 11.45
CA PHE A 567 24.98 3.89 12.30
C PHE A 567 24.68 2.41 12.59
N GLY A 568 23.72 2.19 13.49
CA GLY A 568 23.41 0.87 14.07
C GLY A 568 23.32 -0.34 13.11
N PRO A 569 22.76 -0.23 11.88
CA PRO A 569 22.65 -1.38 10.98
C PRO A 569 23.99 -2.03 10.56
N ILE A 570 25.09 -1.26 10.56
CA ILE A 570 26.42 -1.74 10.17
C ILE A 570 27.51 -1.46 11.22
N LEU A 571 27.15 -0.84 12.35
CA LEU A 571 28.04 -0.55 13.48
C LEU A 571 28.43 -1.84 14.21
N ARG A 572 29.72 -2.05 14.43
CA ARG A 572 30.29 -3.31 14.94
C ARG A 572 30.59 -3.24 16.43
N ALA A 573 30.73 -4.42 17.05
CA ALA A 573 31.02 -4.57 18.48
C ALA A 573 32.20 -3.73 18.98
N GLU A 574 33.27 -3.60 18.19
CA GLU A 574 34.46 -2.83 18.59
C GLU A 574 34.20 -1.32 18.57
N GLU A 575 33.52 -0.84 17.54
CA GLU A 575 33.14 0.57 17.40
C GLU A 575 32.20 1.00 18.53
N TYR A 576 31.25 0.14 18.94
CA TYR A 576 30.42 0.36 20.13
C TYR A 576 31.28 0.54 21.40
N ARG A 577 32.34 -0.26 21.58
CA ARG A 577 33.23 -0.15 22.76
C ARG A 577 34.09 1.11 22.71
N GLU A 578 34.60 1.46 21.54
CA GLU A 578 35.39 2.67 21.35
C GLU A 578 34.56 3.92 21.64
N MET A 579 33.35 3.97 21.08
CA MET A 579 32.39 5.05 21.32
C MET A 579 32.03 5.17 22.81
N GLU A 580 31.69 4.06 23.47
CA GLU A 580 31.41 4.05 24.91
C GLU A 580 32.61 4.57 25.72
N LYS A 581 33.84 4.20 25.34
CA LYS A 581 35.07 4.62 26.01
C LYS A 581 35.35 6.11 25.82
N ASP A 582 35.07 6.67 24.65
CA ASP A 582 35.22 8.11 24.38
C ASP A 582 34.16 8.91 25.14
N LEU A 583 32.91 8.45 25.15
CA LEU A 583 31.82 9.08 25.90
C LEU A 583 32.04 9.05 27.41
N LYS A 584 32.52 7.93 27.98
CA LYS A 584 32.91 7.87 29.40
C LYS A 584 33.96 8.93 29.76
N ARG A 585 34.96 9.13 28.90
CA ARG A 585 35.99 10.15 29.12
C ARG A 585 35.44 11.57 29.07
N ALA A 586 34.38 11.82 28.30
CA ALA A 586 33.67 13.08 28.32
C ALA A 586 32.86 13.23 29.62
N PHE A 587 32.11 12.20 30.02
CA PHE A 587 31.33 12.21 31.27
C PHE A 587 32.20 12.41 32.52
N ASP A 588 33.42 11.86 32.56
CA ASP A 588 34.36 12.05 33.68
C ASP A 588 34.81 13.51 33.86
N ARG A 589 34.56 14.39 32.88
CA ARG A 589 34.87 15.82 32.93
C ARG A 589 33.66 16.70 33.17
N MET A 590 32.45 16.13 33.12
CA MET A 590 31.24 16.86 33.49
C MET A 590 31.29 17.18 34.98
N ASP A 591 31.26 18.47 35.32
CA ASP A 591 31.26 18.96 36.69
C ASP A 591 30.09 19.93 36.94
N GLY A 592 29.99 20.45 38.16
CA GLY A 592 28.96 21.41 38.53
C GLY A 592 27.53 20.85 38.36
N GLU A 593 26.72 21.50 37.54
CA GLU A 593 25.32 21.10 37.31
C GLU A 593 25.17 19.89 36.39
N PHE A 594 26.25 19.47 35.72
CA PHE A 594 26.31 18.27 34.87
C PHE A 594 26.89 17.05 35.57
N GLU A 595 27.35 17.18 36.82
CA GLU A 595 27.91 16.06 37.57
C GLU A 595 26.88 14.93 37.68
N GLY A 596 27.30 13.74 37.23
CA GLY A 596 26.40 12.61 37.07
C GLY A 596 27.13 11.28 37.03
N LYS A 597 26.37 10.23 36.75
CA LYS A 597 26.87 8.86 36.76
C LYS A 597 26.46 8.12 35.50
N TYR A 598 27.43 7.44 34.89
CA TYR A 598 27.20 6.52 33.79
C TYR A 598 26.86 5.10 34.29
N HIS A 599 25.78 4.54 33.76
CA HIS A 599 25.28 3.20 34.07
C HIS A 599 25.31 2.32 32.81
N PRO A 600 26.32 1.45 32.63
CA PRO A 600 26.37 0.52 31.50
C PRO A 600 25.29 -0.56 31.62
N ILE A 601 24.67 -0.94 30.50
CA ILE A 601 23.66 -2.01 30.49
C ILE A 601 24.26 -3.37 30.84
N LYS A 602 25.47 -3.67 30.35
CA LYS A 602 26.13 -4.99 30.49
C LYS A 602 26.16 -5.51 31.93
N ASN A 603 26.27 -4.62 32.93
CA ASN A 603 26.39 -4.98 34.34
C ASN A 603 25.37 -4.20 35.21
N MET A 604 24.23 -3.80 34.64
CA MET A 604 23.22 -3.05 35.36
C MET A 604 22.51 -3.95 36.38
N THR A 605 22.32 -3.45 37.60
CA THR A 605 21.55 -4.17 38.64
C THR A 605 20.04 -3.98 38.41
N GLU A 606 19.23 -4.95 38.82
CA GLU A 606 17.76 -4.84 38.74
C GLU A 606 17.21 -3.62 39.49
N GLU A 607 17.87 -3.23 40.59
CA GLU A 607 17.53 -2.02 41.35
C GLU A 607 17.78 -0.75 40.53
N THR A 608 18.95 -0.67 39.87
CA THR A 608 19.27 0.46 38.99
C THR A 608 18.31 0.49 37.81
N GLU A 609 18.07 -0.65 37.16
CA GLU A 609 17.13 -0.75 36.05
C GLU A 609 15.72 -0.31 36.44
N ARG A 610 15.23 -0.74 37.60
CA ARG A 610 13.91 -0.32 38.12
C ARG A 610 13.87 1.17 38.36
N HIS A 611 14.87 1.73 39.03
CA HIS A 611 14.96 3.17 39.24
C HIS A 611 14.94 3.96 37.92
N LEU A 612 15.70 3.50 36.92
CA LEU A 612 15.75 4.12 35.59
C LEU A 612 14.39 4.04 34.86
N LYS A 613 13.63 2.96 35.04
CA LYS A 613 12.27 2.84 34.50
C LYS A 613 11.30 3.77 35.22
N ASP A 614 11.41 3.87 36.55
CA ASP A 614 10.52 4.72 37.36
C ASP A 614 10.63 6.22 37.00
N ILE A 615 11.80 6.65 36.53
CA ILE A 615 12.03 8.03 36.07
C ILE A 615 11.94 8.19 34.54
N ASP A 616 11.48 7.17 33.82
CA ASP A 616 11.36 7.18 32.35
C ASP A 616 12.68 7.50 31.62
N ALA A 617 13.80 6.99 32.16
CA ALA A 617 15.13 7.12 31.56
C ALA A 617 15.59 5.86 30.82
N PHE A 618 14.94 4.72 31.08
CA PHE A 618 15.33 3.42 30.52
C PHE A 618 14.94 3.26 29.03
N PHE A 619 15.61 2.34 28.34
CA PHE A 619 15.38 2.06 26.93
C PHE A 619 14.09 1.25 26.69
N ASP A 620 13.42 1.48 25.55
CA ASP A 620 12.42 0.56 25.02
C ASP A 620 13.07 -0.55 24.19
N ASN A 621 13.37 -1.67 24.85
CA ASN A 621 14.00 -2.84 24.23
C ASN A 621 12.99 -3.80 23.56
N GLY A 622 11.70 -3.43 23.51
CA GLY A 622 10.62 -4.26 22.98
C GLY A 622 10.44 -4.18 21.46
N SER A 623 10.93 -3.11 20.83
CA SER A 623 10.62 -2.79 19.43
C SER A 623 11.09 -3.87 18.44
N GLN A 624 10.12 -4.52 17.78
CA GLN A 624 10.37 -5.46 16.69
C GLN A 624 10.96 -4.76 15.45
N LEU A 625 10.62 -3.49 15.24
CA LEU A 625 11.14 -2.67 14.15
C LEU A 625 12.65 -2.44 14.30
N LYS A 626 13.11 -2.09 15.50
CA LYS A 626 14.53 -1.91 15.81
C LYS A 626 15.33 -3.21 15.70
N LYS A 627 14.74 -4.33 16.15
CA LYS A 627 15.31 -5.69 15.98
C LYS A 627 15.46 -6.03 14.50
N ALA A 628 14.43 -5.81 13.69
CA ALA A 628 14.49 -6.01 12.25
C ALA A 628 15.51 -5.08 11.58
N GLY A 629 15.72 -3.87 12.11
CA GLY A 629 16.77 -2.95 11.67
C GLY A 629 18.20 -3.32 12.10
N ARG A 630 18.41 -4.51 12.67
CA ARG A 630 19.70 -5.02 13.17
C ARG A 630 20.33 -4.19 14.30
N LEU A 631 19.57 -3.30 14.93
CA LEU A 631 20.09 -2.37 15.95
C LEU A 631 20.50 -3.07 17.26
N TYR A 632 20.02 -4.30 17.50
CA TYR A 632 20.26 -5.07 18.73
C TYR A 632 21.16 -6.30 18.53
N GLU A 633 21.80 -6.48 17.37
CA GLU A 633 22.68 -7.65 17.14
C GLU A 633 23.86 -7.72 18.13
N GLU A 634 24.44 -6.57 18.46
CA GLU A 634 25.58 -6.46 19.38
C GLU A 634 25.16 -6.13 20.82
N TRP A 635 23.88 -6.31 21.16
CA TRP A 635 23.37 -5.99 22.49
C TRP A 635 24.04 -6.86 23.58
N PRO A 636 24.45 -6.32 24.75
CA PRO A 636 24.35 -4.93 25.22
C PRO A 636 25.66 -4.11 25.08
N ILE A 637 26.54 -4.45 24.15
CA ILE A 637 27.90 -3.91 24.07
C ILE A 637 27.87 -2.39 23.81
N GLY A 638 28.56 -1.60 24.63
CA GLY A 638 28.66 -0.14 24.43
C GLY A 638 27.38 0.65 24.74
N ARG A 639 26.34 0.02 25.30
CA ARG A 639 25.07 0.65 25.68
C ARG A 639 25.05 1.05 27.14
N GLY A 640 24.47 2.21 27.42
CA GLY A 640 24.29 2.69 28.79
C GLY A 640 23.56 4.01 28.88
N ILE A 641 23.32 4.42 30.11
CA ILE A 641 22.57 5.63 30.42
C ILE A 641 23.40 6.46 31.38
N PHE A 642 23.68 7.71 31.03
CA PHE A 642 24.24 8.69 31.95
C PHE A 642 23.13 9.51 32.58
N ILE A 643 23.18 9.70 33.90
CA ILE A 643 22.20 10.49 34.65
C ILE A 643 22.90 11.54 35.52
N ALA A 644 22.46 12.77 35.36
CA ALA A 644 22.67 13.88 36.29
C ALA A 644 21.29 14.44 36.71
N LYS A 645 21.26 15.51 37.52
CA LYS A 645 20.03 16.02 38.17
C LYS A 645 18.83 16.22 37.22
N ASN A 646 19.04 16.89 36.09
CA ASN A 646 18.00 17.22 35.10
C ASN A 646 18.39 16.77 33.69
N LEU A 647 19.38 15.89 33.59
CA LEU A 647 20.01 15.46 32.34
C LEU A 647 20.09 13.94 32.29
N ILE A 648 19.56 13.37 31.22
CA ILE A 648 19.64 11.95 30.89
C ILE A 648 20.29 11.84 29.51
N ILE A 649 21.32 11.00 29.38
CA ILE A 649 21.93 10.71 28.08
C ILE A 649 21.87 9.22 27.82
N GLN A 650 21.07 8.87 26.83
CA GLN A 650 20.90 7.52 26.32
C GLN A 650 21.96 7.25 25.24
N ILE A 651 22.75 6.19 25.44
CA ILE A 651 23.91 5.87 24.59
C ILE A 651 23.68 4.55 23.87
N ASN A 652 23.82 4.58 22.54
CA ASN A 652 23.81 3.42 21.65
C ASN A 652 22.52 2.57 21.67
N GLU A 653 21.37 3.16 21.94
CA GLU A 653 20.08 2.46 21.89
C GLU A 653 19.68 2.18 20.43
N SER A 654 19.37 3.22 19.68
CA SER A 654 19.16 3.20 18.23
C SER A 654 20.04 4.24 17.57
N GLU A 655 20.04 5.46 18.12
CA GLU A 655 20.96 6.54 17.80
C GLU A 655 22.18 6.49 18.74
N HIS A 656 23.30 7.12 18.36
CA HIS A 656 24.52 7.11 19.19
C HIS A 656 24.29 7.83 20.52
N LEU A 657 23.67 9.01 20.45
CA LEU A 657 23.33 9.85 21.60
C LEU A 657 21.91 10.37 21.48
N LYS A 658 21.13 10.18 22.54
CA LYS A 658 19.90 10.92 22.80
C LYS A 658 20.06 11.64 24.13
N ILE A 659 20.28 12.95 24.04
CA ILE A 659 20.48 13.88 25.15
C ILE A 659 19.11 14.43 25.53
N ILE A 660 18.71 14.28 26.78
CA ILE A 660 17.39 14.64 27.29
C ILE A 660 17.59 15.55 28.50
N VAL A 661 17.16 16.79 28.39
CA VAL A 661 17.05 17.73 29.51
C VAL A 661 15.59 17.84 29.90
N ARG A 662 15.29 17.61 31.18
CA ARG A 662 13.92 17.57 31.70
C ARG A 662 13.81 18.39 32.96
N GLU A 663 12.84 19.30 32.99
CA GLU A 663 12.49 20.10 34.15
C GLU A 663 11.00 19.94 34.48
N LEU A 664 10.68 19.94 35.77
CA LEU A 664 9.31 19.86 36.25
C LEU A 664 8.69 21.25 36.35
N ASN A 665 7.37 21.30 36.15
CA ASN A 665 6.57 22.51 36.12
C ASN A 665 6.96 23.45 34.97
N ASP A 666 6.48 24.69 35.04
CA ASP A 666 6.75 25.74 34.07
C ASP A 666 8.15 26.35 34.24
N ARG A 667 9.19 25.58 33.90
CA ARG A 667 10.60 26.00 33.92
C ARG A 667 11.22 25.91 32.53
N PHE A 668 10.51 26.45 31.53
CA PHE A 668 10.93 26.34 30.13
C PHE A 668 12.28 26.99 29.89
N ARG A 669 12.50 28.18 30.46
CA ARG A 669 13.75 28.92 30.26
C ARG A 669 14.95 28.16 30.86
N ASP A 670 14.81 27.69 32.09
CA ASP A 670 15.88 26.97 32.78
C ASP A 670 16.23 25.66 32.06
N ALA A 671 15.21 24.93 31.57
CA ALA A 671 15.42 23.74 30.76
C ALA A 671 16.16 24.04 29.46
N TYR A 672 15.85 25.17 28.81
CA TYR A 672 16.49 25.56 27.56
C TYR A 672 17.93 26.04 27.77
N GLU A 673 18.20 26.83 28.83
CA GLU A 673 19.56 27.27 29.20
C GLU A 673 20.45 26.05 29.48
N LEU A 674 19.98 25.14 30.35
CA LEU A 674 20.71 23.91 30.64
C LEU A 674 20.94 23.06 29.38
N PHE A 675 19.95 22.96 28.50
CA PHE A 675 20.07 22.22 27.25
C PHE A 675 21.13 22.80 26.31
N LEU A 676 21.22 24.14 26.18
CA LEU A 676 22.27 24.79 25.39
C LEU A 676 23.65 24.52 25.99
N ASP A 677 23.80 24.64 27.31
CA ASP A 677 25.08 24.41 27.98
C ASP A 677 25.56 22.96 27.80
N VAL A 678 24.65 21.97 27.84
CA VAL A 678 24.98 20.57 27.55
C VAL A 678 25.44 20.38 26.11
N LEU A 679 24.77 21.02 25.14
CA LEU A 679 25.17 20.92 23.74
C LEU A 679 26.53 21.59 23.50
N GLU A 680 26.77 22.76 24.08
CA GLU A 680 28.06 23.46 24.03
C GLU A 680 29.16 22.59 24.64
N PHE A 681 28.91 21.93 25.77
CA PHE A 681 29.84 20.97 26.36
C PHE A 681 30.25 19.88 25.36
N PHE A 682 29.32 19.24 24.65
CA PHE A 682 29.70 18.22 23.66
C PHE A 682 30.32 18.78 22.38
N GLU A 683 30.05 20.04 22.03
CA GLU A 683 30.62 20.69 20.85
C GLU A 683 32.05 21.20 21.11
N ASP A 684 32.34 21.67 22.32
CA ASP A 684 33.64 22.20 22.75
C ASP A 684 34.54 21.15 23.44
N GLU A 685 33.97 20.17 24.13
CA GLU A 685 34.70 19.17 24.91
C GLU A 685 34.60 17.71 24.38
N CYS A 686 35.77 17.12 24.11
CA CYS A 686 36.10 15.70 24.36
C CYS A 686 35.75 14.57 23.37
N LEU A 687 35.09 14.79 22.23
CA LEU A 687 34.89 13.71 21.26
C LEU A 687 35.87 13.84 20.08
N ARG A 688 36.56 12.73 19.76
CA ARG A 688 37.58 12.64 18.69
C ARG A 688 37.01 13.08 17.31
N SER A 689 35.69 12.98 17.17
CA SER A 689 34.86 13.46 16.08
C SER A 689 33.75 14.40 16.55
N LYS A 690 33.50 15.46 15.79
CA LYS A 690 32.30 16.30 15.94
C LYS A 690 31.04 15.50 15.59
N PHE A 691 29.87 16.04 15.94
CA PHE A 691 28.60 15.50 15.46
C PHE A 691 28.55 15.44 13.93
N ALA A 692 27.92 14.39 13.40
CA ALA A 692 27.68 14.21 11.98
C ALA A 692 26.77 15.32 11.49
N TYR A 693 27.32 16.21 10.67
CA TYR A 693 26.62 17.38 10.15
C TYR A 693 26.88 17.52 8.65
N ASP A 694 25.81 17.71 7.88
CA ASP A 694 25.86 18.02 6.46
C ASP A 694 25.25 19.41 6.22
N SER A 695 25.92 20.23 5.40
CA SER A 695 25.48 21.60 5.15
C SER A 695 24.07 21.71 4.56
N LYS A 696 23.57 20.67 3.89
CA LYS A 696 22.23 20.64 3.30
C LYS A 696 21.23 19.83 4.11
N LEU A 697 21.69 18.85 4.89
CA LEU A 697 20.81 17.99 5.67
C LEU A 697 20.73 18.34 7.16
N GLY A 698 21.62 19.19 7.67
CA GLY A 698 21.77 19.46 9.11
C GLY A 698 22.48 18.33 9.84
N PHE A 699 22.11 18.11 11.10
CA PHE A 699 22.55 16.95 11.86
C PHE A 699 22.03 15.67 11.21
N VAL A 700 22.94 14.73 10.95
CA VAL A 700 22.66 13.48 10.24
C VAL A 700 22.49 12.35 11.26
N THR A 701 21.36 11.66 11.19
CA THR A 701 20.91 10.64 12.16
C THR A 701 20.56 9.32 11.46
N LEU A 702 20.45 8.24 12.24
CA LEU A 702 20.03 6.91 11.74
C LEU A 702 18.63 7.00 11.12
N SER A 703 17.65 7.53 11.84
CA SER A 703 16.28 7.70 11.33
C SER A 703 16.13 9.04 10.61
N PRO A 704 15.46 9.08 9.43
CA PRO A 704 15.16 10.34 8.75
C PRO A 704 14.25 11.25 9.57
N GLU A 705 13.50 10.72 10.56
CA GLU A 705 12.63 11.51 11.45
C GLU A 705 13.42 12.52 12.30
N TRP A 706 14.68 12.24 12.60
CA TRP A 706 15.55 13.11 13.40
C TRP A 706 16.52 13.95 12.57
N LEU A 707 16.40 13.92 11.24
CA LEU A 707 17.27 14.71 10.35
C LEU A 707 17.03 16.22 10.54
N GLY A 708 18.02 17.04 10.24
CA GLY A 708 17.90 18.51 10.31
C GLY A 708 18.39 19.05 11.65
N THR A 709 17.49 19.52 12.49
CA THR A 709 17.81 20.01 13.84
C THR A 709 18.17 18.85 14.79
N GLY A 710 17.57 17.66 14.56
CA GLY A 710 17.62 16.55 15.50
C GLY A 710 17.02 16.88 16.86
N LEU A 711 16.06 17.81 16.91
CA LEU A 711 15.47 18.31 18.15
C LEU A 711 14.02 17.87 18.34
N ARG A 712 13.67 17.54 19.58
CA ARG A 712 12.28 17.48 20.03
C ARG A 712 12.12 18.29 21.30
N VAL A 713 11.17 19.22 21.31
CA VAL A 713 10.76 19.96 22.51
C VAL A 713 9.37 19.47 22.88
N THR A 714 9.22 18.93 24.08
CA THR A 714 7.96 18.40 24.59
C THR A 714 7.52 19.21 25.80
N ILE A 715 6.25 19.63 25.82
CA ILE A 715 5.64 20.30 26.97
C ILE A 715 4.38 19.55 27.37
N THR A 716 4.32 19.11 28.62
CA THR A 716 3.16 18.42 29.19
C THR A 716 2.26 19.43 29.87
N VAL A 717 1.00 19.51 29.44
CA VAL A 717 0.03 20.51 29.92
C VAL A 717 -1.25 19.85 30.40
N GLU A 718 -1.77 20.33 31.52
CA GLU A 718 -3.06 19.95 32.06
C GLU A 718 -4.22 20.60 31.29
N LEU A 719 -5.02 19.82 30.57
CA LEU A 719 -6.17 20.25 29.79
C LEU A 719 -7.46 19.58 30.28
N LYS A 720 -8.52 20.39 30.48
CA LYS A 720 -9.83 19.92 30.98
C LYS A 720 -10.98 20.30 30.05
N ARG A 721 -10.89 21.44 29.36
CA ARG A 721 -12.06 22.09 28.77
C ARG A 721 -11.88 22.62 27.36
N ILE A 722 -10.65 22.74 26.86
CA ILE A 722 -10.38 23.24 25.52
C ILE A 722 -11.14 22.40 24.48
N PRO A 723 -11.91 23.03 23.57
CA PRO A 723 -12.59 22.29 22.51
C PRO A 723 -11.59 21.63 21.58
N GLU A 724 -11.83 20.37 21.23
CA GLU A 724 -10.96 19.59 20.35
C GLU A 724 -10.64 20.30 19.02
N LYS A 725 -11.64 20.96 18.41
CA LYS A 725 -11.45 21.74 17.19
C LYS A 725 -10.44 22.89 17.36
N ASP A 726 -10.49 23.60 18.48
CA ASP A 726 -9.57 24.72 18.74
C ASP A 726 -8.15 24.19 18.96
N LEU A 727 -8.03 23.04 19.62
CA LEU A 727 -6.77 22.35 19.84
C LEU A 727 -6.15 21.87 18.51
N GLU A 728 -6.93 21.23 17.64
CA GLU A 728 -6.52 20.83 16.28
C GLU A 728 -6.07 22.03 15.44
N GLU A 729 -6.78 23.16 15.51
CA GLU A 729 -6.44 24.39 14.79
C GLU A 729 -5.10 24.97 15.27
N ILE A 730 -4.89 25.05 16.59
CA ILE A 730 -3.64 25.56 17.16
C ILE A 730 -2.48 24.62 16.82
N CYS A 731 -2.64 23.30 17.01
CA CYS A 731 -1.60 22.32 16.67
C CYS A 731 -1.24 22.38 15.18
N SER A 732 -2.23 22.48 14.29
CA SER A 732 -1.98 22.59 12.85
C SER A 732 -1.24 23.88 12.50
N ARG A 733 -1.59 25.00 13.13
CA ARG A 733 -0.98 26.31 12.88
C ARG A 733 0.48 26.39 13.33
N PHE A 734 0.81 25.76 14.46
CA PHE A 734 2.16 25.77 15.04
C PHE A 734 2.95 24.49 14.75
N TYR A 735 2.45 23.61 13.88
CA TYR A 735 3.09 22.35 13.53
C TYR A 735 3.41 21.50 14.77
N LEU A 736 2.44 21.36 15.67
CA LEU A 736 2.54 20.52 16.85
C LEU A 736 1.87 19.17 16.62
N GLU A 737 2.47 18.15 17.23
CA GLU A 737 1.85 16.86 17.47
C GLU A 737 1.54 16.72 18.97
N ARG A 738 0.65 15.78 19.28
CA ARG A 738 0.27 15.47 20.65
C ARG A 738 0.05 13.98 20.83
N GLU A 739 0.13 13.54 22.08
CA GLU A 739 -0.15 12.16 22.46
C GLU A 739 -1.62 11.80 22.13
N PRO A 740 -1.91 10.66 21.47
CA PRO A 740 -3.28 10.23 21.21
C PRO A 740 -4.02 10.02 22.55
N ALA A 741 -5.25 10.52 22.66
CA ALA A 741 -6.05 10.36 23.86
C ALA A 741 -6.53 8.90 23.98
N GLU A 742 -5.84 8.07 24.77
CA GLU A 742 -6.30 6.70 25.08
C GLU A 742 -7.34 6.68 26.22
N GLU A 743 -7.38 7.72 27.05
CA GLU A 743 -8.37 7.99 28.10
C GLU A 743 -8.57 9.51 28.25
N PRO A 744 -9.52 10.04 29.04
CA PRO A 744 -9.60 11.47 29.34
C PRO A 744 -8.41 11.92 30.20
N ASP A 745 -7.21 11.86 29.65
CA ASP A 745 -6.00 12.26 30.33
C ASP A 745 -5.94 13.78 30.43
N LEU A 746 -5.88 14.22 31.68
CA LEU A 746 -5.67 15.61 32.04
C LEU A 746 -4.32 16.11 31.51
N ASN A 747 -3.28 15.28 31.43
CA ASN A 747 -1.92 15.72 31.12
C ASN A 747 -1.51 15.35 29.68
N VAL A 748 -1.70 16.29 28.75
CA VAL A 748 -1.42 16.09 27.33
C VAL A 748 -0.01 16.57 26.99
N LYS A 749 0.78 15.73 26.33
CA LYS A 749 2.11 16.09 25.81
C LYS A 749 1.98 16.72 24.42
N PHE A 750 2.66 17.85 24.20
CA PHE A 750 2.76 18.52 22.91
C PHE A 750 4.21 18.62 22.48
N TRP A 751 4.51 18.33 21.21
CA TRP A 751 5.86 18.45 20.65
C TRP A 751 5.86 18.94 19.20
N ASN A 752 7.03 19.38 18.72
CA ASN A 752 7.20 19.79 17.32
C ASN A 752 7.03 18.61 16.36
N LYS A 753 6.25 18.80 15.29
CA LYS A 753 6.04 17.84 14.21
C LYS A 753 7.23 17.71 13.25
N ARG A 754 8.05 18.77 13.14
CA ARG A 754 9.11 18.88 12.14
C ARG A 754 10.46 19.07 12.81
N THR A 755 11.48 18.48 12.21
CA THR A 755 12.91 18.59 12.59
C THR A 755 13.76 19.04 11.39
N PHE A 756 13.28 18.83 10.17
CA PHE A 756 13.95 19.23 8.93
C PHE A 756 13.23 20.39 8.22
N GLY A 757 14.00 21.21 7.50
CA GLY A 757 13.50 22.37 6.74
C GLY A 757 13.13 23.56 7.63
N ILE A 758 13.56 23.54 8.89
CA ILE A 758 13.24 24.52 9.92
C ILE A 758 14.48 24.75 10.81
N SER A 759 14.78 26.00 11.16
CA SER A 759 15.87 26.30 12.10
C SER A 759 15.48 25.96 13.54
N GLU A 760 16.46 25.73 14.40
CA GLU A 760 16.29 25.44 15.83
C GLU A 760 15.46 26.54 16.53
N ASN A 761 15.79 27.81 16.31
CA ASN A 761 15.06 28.95 16.85
C ASN A 761 13.57 28.93 16.46
N GLN A 762 13.26 28.68 15.18
CA GLN A 762 11.86 28.63 14.72
C GLN A 762 11.12 27.44 15.31
N LEU A 763 11.73 26.25 15.36
CA LEU A 763 11.15 25.05 15.95
C LEU A 763 10.79 25.27 17.43
N ILE A 764 11.73 25.79 18.22
CA ILE A 764 11.53 26.08 19.65
C ILE A 764 10.45 27.16 19.82
N SER A 765 10.48 28.20 18.97
CA SER A 765 9.48 29.27 18.98
C SER A 765 8.07 28.75 18.66
N ASP A 766 7.95 27.82 17.70
CA ASP A 766 6.67 27.23 17.31
C ASP A 766 6.04 26.44 18.48
N VAL A 767 6.85 25.62 19.16
CA VAL A 767 6.41 24.87 20.35
C VAL A 767 6.01 25.80 21.49
N PHE A 768 6.89 26.76 21.84
CA PHE A 768 6.63 27.70 22.94
C PHE A 768 5.34 28.49 22.70
N ASN A 769 5.20 29.12 21.52
CA ASN A 769 4.05 29.96 21.22
C ASN A 769 2.76 29.16 21.03
N GLY A 770 2.86 27.98 20.41
CA GLY A 770 1.70 27.12 20.20
C GLY A 770 1.14 26.60 21.53
N VAL A 771 2.00 26.09 22.41
CA VAL A 771 1.58 25.62 23.74
C VAL A 771 1.08 26.76 24.62
N LYS A 772 1.72 27.94 24.57
CA LYS A 772 1.21 29.15 25.24
C LYS A 772 -0.21 29.48 24.78
N ARG A 773 -0.49 29.41 23.48
CA ARG A 773 -1.84 29.66 22.94
C ARG A 773 -2.86 28.61 23.39
N ILE A 774 -2.46 27.34 23.50
CA ILE A 774 -3.30 26.27 24.05
C ILE A 774 -3.68 26.60 25.51
N ILE A 775 -2.70 26.97 26.33
CA ILE A 775 -2.92 27.35 27.73
C ILE A 775 -3.87 28.53 27.86
N GLU A 776 -3.67 29.59 27.06
CA GLU A 776 -4.57 30.75 27.04
C GLU A 776 -6.00 30.33 26.73
N ARG A 777 -6.19 29.46 25.74
CA ARG A 777 -7.51 29.00 25.31
C ARG A 777 -8.19 28.10 26.34
N GLU A 778 -7.44 27.24 27.01
CA GLU A 778 -7.93 26.42 28.14
C GLU A 778 -8.43 27.32 29.28
N ILE A 779 -7.68 28.37 29.63
CA ILE A 779 -8.06 29.33 30.68
C ILE A 779 -9.30 30.14 30.26
N GLU A 780 -9.38 30.60 29.02
CA GLU A 780 -10.54 31.30 28.47
C GLU A 780 -11.81 30.44 28.53
N THR A 781 -11.69 29.14 28.26
CA THR A 781 -12.83 28.20 28.26
C THR A 781 -13.23 27.77 29.68
N THR A 782 -12.34 27.97 30.66
CA THR A 782 -12.59 27.65 32.07
C THR A 782 -13.31 28.75 32.83
N LYS A 783 -13.14 30.01 32.40
CA LYS A 783 -13.81 31.21 32.93
C LYS A 783 -15.23 31.34 32.41
#